data_AF-A0A4Q5WZQ4-F1
#
_entry.id   AF-A0A4Q5WZQ4-F1
#
_cell.length_a   1.000
_cell.length_b   1.000
_cell.length_c   1.000
_cell.angle_alpha   90.00
_cell.angle_beta   90.00
_cell.angle_gamma   90.00
#
_symmetry.space_group_name_H-M   'P 1'
#
loop_
_entity.id
_entity.type
_entity.pdbx_description
1 polymer ?
#
loop_
_entity_poly.entity_id
_entity_poly.type
_entity_poly.pdbx_seq_one_letter_code
_entity_poly.pdbx_strand_id
1 'polypeptide(L)'
;MASSGLVRAGLAACWLSAASCRPAPSPPEPRATPVATAPKPSAPRAPQLAEEPEPGPPELRTGRIQPLEHSDVLTLSARRHGLDGDEQLLEIVLPDFAAEVPGDSFWLETEARISGSSAPFQLVSRGKNAEMVLWLRRAKADLAAEIAGDAYTPSIGAQPGHHFRFRVPAPRGAPSPELAGEWAAESVKYLNGLATPFGLFAGARLQARYRLPGEPSRNFASGGSGDDSLVDLMDTFAGRAAVQAALATRRSSISSAAKQPRVVPIAQLKVPQLSRHPWAALSKRLGKSAPPEPLADAVPASFYFVRAKSFSAFSDMLSFVQDFGAPAADLVDGTRTQRGTLPRYLAELGVEAGELSRVLGPEVVQDFALTGSDPYLHEGSDVTLVFRLKSPLLFRAALLKALDAHGAAHGGTQRSSFVHEGVTVEVTRSADGRVRQHHASVGELELVSNSPAAIKRVIATTLGKAPSLARQEDFQYMLARDAEVPSDVLAFIGDLFVETVVGPAQKIAAARRQVALAELVAPSSAALLYGWVHGKSPRDRRELLQSGLLSPLDSKHTDGARIDWEPGRSPRSPWGTPAALEPLLDLPPVSKVSAAERDSYEALARSYEARWSQYIDPIAVRLSATRSGGAKGLHAELRVLPFAPRDEAARFDLGGNGRVAPVELPSGARLSLGIGEDSPLRRELSGALELFSRRGIALDWLGDYAMVGVLDRTELLAAARLGQGQSQRALERPPSPEEMVREDSYRSELDLLPGLPLYAVVGLRSRVAAAVALTAARQMLEGAAAGAVQWQPFAAYRNVEVVRISGRDRGRELALYYALAGDDLVLSFNRTAMRTLIDRALDGKLVEPRRGGPAGTADGQVVLELAPSKKGALRTLLTWGLVMASAEGNRQARATAEAVLRGVPETAHQAERSGELSLAYLGVVPLTPDGRRYALTPTGIMDPLRGTAHAPLWPSVPTADSAAARLLAAFSRFRSDLSFDEEPRLSAAEPPLRSLRARVDLWLR
;
A
#
# COMPACT_ATOMS: atom_id res chain seq x y z
N MET A 1 1.38 9.49 0.22
CA MET A 1 0.94 9.49 -1.20
C MET A 1 0.27 8.19 -1.67
N ALA A 2 0.10 7.15 -0.84
CA ALA A 2 -0.58 5.89 -1.24
C ALA A 2 -2.12 5.91 -1.07
N SER A 3 -2.68 6.78 -0.22
CA SER A 3 -4.12 6.91 0.02
C SER A 3 -4.90 7.58 -1.13
N SER A 4 -4.22 8.24 -2.07
CA SER A 4 -4.86 8.90 -3.21
C SER A 4 -5.16 7.95 -4.37
N GLY A 5 -4.52 6.77 -4.43
CA GLY A 5 -4.68 5.82 -5.54
C GLY A 5 -6.00 5.06 -5.54
N LEU A 6 -6.43 4.57 -4.37
CA LEU A 6 -7.69 3.83 -4.21
C LEU A 6 -8.93 4.72 -4.41
N VAL A 7 -8.85 5.98 -4.01
CA VAL A 7 -9.92 6.97 -4.21
C VAL A 7 -9.94 7.49 -5.66
N ARG A 8 -8.77 7.67 -6.30
CA ARG A 8 -8.70 8.08 -7.73
C ARG A 8 -9.16 6.99 -8.69
N ALA A 9 -8.91 5.71 -8.40
CA ALA A 9 -9.36 4.60 -9.25
C ALA A 9 -10.89 4.42 -9.20
N GLY A 10 -11.53 4.70 -8.05
CA GLY A 10 -12.98 4.69 -7.91
C GLY A 10 -13.69 5.89 -8.57
N LEU A 11 -13.02 7.04 -8.67
CA LEU A 11 -13.61 8.30 -9.18
C LEU A 11 -13.34 8.57 -10.67
N ALA A 12 -12.27 8.02 -11.25
CA ALA A 12 -11.93 8.24 -12.66
C ALA A 12 -12.92 7.61 -13.65
N ALA A 13 -13.72 6.63 -13.22
CA ALA A 13 -14.75 5.99 -14.06
C ALA A 13 -16.01 6.85 -14.29
N CYS A 14 -16.19 7.97 -13.56
CA CYS A 14 -17.42 8.76 -13.61
C CYS A 14 -17.33 10.08 -14.39
N TRP A 15 -16.18 10.45 -14.98
CA TRP A 15 -15.93 11.83 -15.45
C TRP A 15 -15.62 12.03 -16.95
N LEU A 16 -15.84 11.05 -17.83
CA LEU A 16 -15.59 11.22 -19.27
C LEU A 16 -16.87 11.11 -20.11
N SER A 17 -17.60 12.22 -20.23
CA SER A 17 -18.49 12.45 -21.39
C SER A 17 -18.98 13.89 -21.46
N ALA A 18 -18.16 14.80 -22.02
CA ALA A 18 -18.68 15.94 -22.80
C ALA A 18 -17.56 16.68 -23.54
N ALA A 19 -17.70 16.73 -24.86
CA ALA A 19 -17.44 17.86 -25.77
C ALA A 19 -16.59 17.48 -26.99
N SER A 20 -17.22 17.44 -28.17
CA SER A 20 -16.86 18.30 -29.33
C SER A 20 -17.51 17.81 -30.63
N CYS A 21 -18.28 18.68 -31.29
CA CYS A 21 -18.07 19.13 -32.68
C CYS A 21 -19.29 19.87 -33.27
N ARG A 22 -19.01 20.89 -34.09
CA ARG A 22 -19.95 21.79 -34.81
C ARG A 22 -20.48 21.14 -36.11
N PRO A 23 -21.61 21.62 -36.68
CA PRO A 23 -22.36 20.92 -37.72
C PRO A 23 -21.94 21.26 -39.15
N ALA A 24 -22.22 20.35 -40.08
CA ALA A 24 -22.23 20.57 -41.54
C ALA A 24 -23.66 20.33 -42.10
N PRO A 25 -24.02 20.89 -43.27
CA PRO A 25 -25.41 21.11 -43.66
C PRO A 25 -26.06 19.94 -44.41
N SER A 26 -27.38 19.90 -44.29
CA SER A 26 -28.33 18.88 -44.75
C SER A 26 -28.47 18.76 -46.28
N PRO A 27 -28.75 17.55 -46.81
CA PRO A 27 -29.43 17.36 -48.09
C PRO A 27 -30.93 16.99 -47.90
N PRO A 28 -31.77 17.12 -48.95
CA PRO A 28 -33.21 17.32 -48.82
C PRO A 28 -34.05 16.03 -48.83
N GLU A 29 -35.25 16.15 -48.27
CA GLU A 29 -36.31 15.13 -48.15
C GLU A 29 -36.71 14.46 -49.46
N PRO A 30 -37.09 13.17 -49.41
CA PRO A 30 -38.11 12.61 -50.29
C PRO A 30 -39.45 12.45 -49.57
N ARG A 31 -40.47 12.89 -50.30
CA ARG A 31 -41.89 12.97 -49.96
C ARG A 31 -42.54 11.64 -49.59
N ALA A 32 -43.55 11.79 -48.74
CA ALA A 32 -44.51 10.80 -48.31
C ALA A 32 -45.31 10.15 -49.45
N THR A 33 -45.65 8.88 -49.24
CA THR A 33 -46.83 8.24 -49.83
C THR A 33 -47.72 7.72 -48.69
N PRO A 34 -49.03 7.99 -48.73
CA PRO A 34 -49.97 7.53 -47.71
C PRO A 34 -50.31 6.06 -47.98
N VAL A 35 -50.83 5.33 -46.98
CA VAL A 35 -52.03 4.48 -47.13
C VAL A 35 -52.40 3.77 -45.82
N ALA A 36 -53.70 3.85 -45.55
CA ALA A 36 -54.60 2.97 -44.80
C ALA A 36 -54.37 2.74 -43.30
N THR A 37 -55.24 3.40 -42.54
CA THR A 37 -55.77 2.98 -41.24
C THR A 37 -56.40 1.58 -41.30
N ALA A 38 -55.85 0.66 -40.51
CA ALA A 38 -56.48 -0.60 -40.11
C ALA A 38 -56.78 -0.56 -38.59
N PRO A 39 -57.77 -1.32 -38.09
CA PRO A 39 -58.45 -1.05 -36.83
C PRO A 39 -57.61 -1.38 -35.60
N LYS A 40 -57.84 -0.63 -34.52
CA LYS A 40 -57.27 -0.79 -33.17
C LYS A 40 -57.25 -2.26 -32.72
N PRO A 41 -56.07 -2.87 -32.49
CA PRO A 41 -55.98 -4.07 -31.69
C PRO A 41 -56.07 -3.68 -30.20
N SER A 42 -56.81 -4.48 -29.45
CA SER A 42 -56.81 -4.50 -27.98
C SER A 42 -55.38 -4.38 -27.46
N ALA A 43 -55.15 -3.42 -26.54
CA ALA A 43 -53.82 -3.15 -25.99
C ALA A 43 -53.16 -4.47 -25.54
N PRO A 44 -52.06 -4.90 -26.16
CA PRO A 44 -51.36 -6.09 -25.73
C PRO A 44 -50.93 -5.88 -24.29
N ARG A 45 -51.25 -6.86 -23.43
CA ARG A 45 -50.77 -6.92 -22.05
C ARG A 45 -49.25 -6.74 -22.10
N ALA A 46 -48.73 -5.72 -21.44
CA ALA A 46 -47.30 -5.39 -21.50
C ALA A 46 -46.48 -6.67 -21.19
N PRO A 47 -45.46 -6.99 -22.01
CA PRO A 47 -44.66 -8.19 -21.80
C PRO A 47 -44.04 -8.14 -20.39
N GLN A 48 -43.94 -9.31 -19.74
CA GLN A 48 -43.32 -9.37 -18.41
C GLN A 48 -41.82 -9.19 -18.51
N LEU A 49 -41.22 -8.52 -17.52
CA LEU A 49 -39.76 -8.36 -17.44
C LEU A 49 -39.11 -9.73 -17.20
N ALA A 50 -38.51 -10.31 -18.25
CA ALA A 50 -37.75 -11.56 -18.16
C ALA A 50 -36.35 -11.34 -17.59
N GLU A 51 -35.82 -12.36 -16.91
CA GLU A 51 -34.43 -12.38 -16.43
C GLU A 51 -33.45 -12.62 -17.58
N GLU A 52 -32.25 -12.07 -17.45
CA GLU A 52 -31.15 -12.35 -18.36
C GLU A 52 -30.37 -13.58 -17.91
N PRO A 53 -30.15 -14.56 -18.82
CA PRO A 53 -29.35 -15.74 -18.50
C PRO A 53 -27.95 -15.29 -18.14
N GLU A 54 -27.44 -15.79 -17.02
CA GLU A 54 -26.09 -15.49 -16.58
C GLU A 54 -25.07 -16.22 -17.47
N PRO A 55 -24.07 -15.53 -18.04
CA PRO A 55 -23.01 -16.20 -18.78
C PRO A 55 -22.16 -17.07 -17.85
N GLY A 56 -21.49 -18.09 -18.41
CA GLY A 56 -20.50 -18.86 -17.66
C GLY A 56 -19.28 -17.99 -17.28
N PRO A 57 -18.59 -18.30 -16.17
CA PRO A 57 -17.42 -17.53 -15.75
C PRO A 57 -16.29 -17.67 -16.77
N PRO A 58 -15.63 -16.57 -17.16
CA PRO A 58 -14.48 -16.67 -18.05
C PRO A 58 -13.34 -17.41 -17.33
N GLU A 59 -12.78 -18.42 -18.00
CA GLU A 59 -11.57 -19.08 -17.54
C GLU A 59 -10.33 -18.25 -17.90
N LEU A 60 -9.42 -18.10 -16.93
CA LEU A 60 -8.12 -17.49 -17.17
C LEU A 60 -7.18 -18.50 -17.81
N ARG A 61 -6.36 -18.03 -18.76
CA ARG A 61 -5.33 -18.87 -19.36
C ARG A 61 -4.25 -19.17 -18.34
N THR A 62 -3.97 -20.45 -18.15
CA THR A 62 -2.93 -20.95 -17.24
C THR A 62 -1.90 -21.76 -18.02
N GLY A 63 -0.87 -22.22 -17.31
CA GLY A 63 0.20 -23.07 -17.85
C GLY A 63 1.49 -22.29 -18.09
N ARG A 64 2.39 -22.87 -18.87
CA ARG A 64 3.70 -22.30 -19.18
C ARG A 64 3.82 -22.03 -20.67
N ILE A 65 4.63 -21.05 -21.02
CA ILE A 65 5.14 -20.94 -22.39
C ILE A 65 6.38 -21.83 -22.44
N GLN A 66 6.35 -22.86 -23.28
CA GLN A 66 7.45 -23.80 -23.39
C GLN A 66 8.65 -23.10 -24.05
N PRO A 67 9.81 -23.04 -23.39
CA PRO A 67 10.99 -22.47 -24.02
C PRO A 67 11.42 -23.25 -25.26
N LEU A 68 12.01 -22.55 -26.21
CA LEU A 68 12.60 -23.13 -27.42
C LEU A 68 14.02 -23.60 -27.12
N GLU A 69 14.22 -24.91 -27.27
CA GLU A 69 15.50 -25.59 -27.06
C GLU A 69 16.24 -25.70 -28.40
N HIS A 70 17.34 -24.98 -28.55
CA HIS A 70 18.20 -25.09 -29.73
C HIS A 70 19.16 -26.27 -29.56
N SER A 71 19.06 -27.27 -30.44
CA SER A 71 19.89 -28.49 -30.38
C SER A 71 21.36 -28.22 -30.67
N ASP A 72 21.62 -27.26 -31.57
CA ASP A 72 22.95 -27.01 -32.11
C ASP A 72 23.77 -26.13 -31.16
N VAL A 73 25.06 -26.45 -31.04
CA VAL A 73 26.01 -25.62 -30.29
C VAL A 73 26.46 -24.48 -31.18
N LEU A 74 26.03 -23.26 -30.85
CA LEU A 74 26.35 -22.06 -31.62
C LEU A 74 27.81 -21.65 -31.40
N THR A 75 28.55 -21.40 -32.47
CA THR A 75 29.88 -20.79 -32.36
C THR A 75 29.73 -19.27 -32.40
N LEU A 76 29.90 -18.62 -31.25
CA LEU A 76 29.81 -17.16 -31.13
C LEU A 76 31.19 -16.53 -31.29
N SER A 77 31.22 -15.27 -31.71
CA SER A 77 32.43 -14.49 -31.85
C SER A 77 32.63 -13.52 -30.67
N ALA A 78 33.77 -13.63 -29.98
CA ALA A 78 34.26 -12.57 -29.11
C ALA A 78 34.75 -11.41 -29.96
N ARG A 79 34.00 -10.29 -29.97
CA ARG A 79 34.35 -9.11 -30.75
C ARG A 79 35.61 -8.44 -30.22
N ARG A 80 35.66 -8.26 -28.90
CA ARG A 80 36.79 -7.66 -28.19
C ARG A 80 37.04 -8.42 -26.90
N HIS A 81 38.29 -8.36 -26.44
CA HIS A 81 38.67 -8.78 -25.11
C HIS A 81 39.52 -7.71 -24.45
N GLY A 82 39.53 -7.66 -23.13
CA GLY A 82 40.28 -6.70 -22.33
C GLY A 82 40.68 -7.32 -20.99
N LEU A 83 41.54 -6.63 -20.25
CA LEU A 83 41.98 -7.05 -18.92
C LEU A 83 41.58 -5.99 -17.88
N ASP A 84 41.09 -6.44 -16.74
CA ASP A 84 40.82 -5.62 -15.55
C ASP A 84 41.42 -6.31 -14.33
N GLY A 85 42.66 -5.96 -14.01
CA GLY A 85 43.46 -6.65 -12.99
C GLY A 85 43.73 -8.12 -13.37
N ASP A 86 43.26 -9.03 -12.52
CA ASP A 86 43.41 -10.48 -12.68
C ASP A 86 42.21 -11.13 -13.40
N GLU A 87 41.36 -10.33 -14.06
CA GLU A 87 40.20 -10.80 -14.80
C GLU A 87 40.27 -10.40 -16.28
N GLN A 88 39.77 -11.28 -17.15
CA GLN A 88 39.54 -11.01 -18.57
C GLN A 88 38.08 -10.63 -18.77
N LEU A 89 37.86 -9.53 -19.50
CA LEU A 89 36.57 -9.08 -19.99
C LEU A 89 36.40 -9.46 -21.45
N LEU A 90 35.21 -9.91 -21.82
CA LEU A 90 34.86 -10.33 -23.16
C LEU A 90 33.54 -9.69 -23.58
N GLU A 91 33.53 -9.20 -24.81
CA GLU A 91 32.34 -8.70 -25.50
C GLU A 91 31.93 -9.73 -26.54
N ILE A 92 30.86 -10.48 -26.27
CA ILE A 92 30.39 -11.58 -27.12
C ILE A 92 29.09 -11.15 -27.81
N VAL A 93 29.04 -11.29 -29.14
CA VAL A 93 27.83 -10.98 -29.91
C VAL A 93 26.86 -12.15 -29.83
N LEU A 94 25.63 -11.88 -29.40
CA LEU A 94 24.54 -12.84 -29.36
C LEU A 94 23.86 -12.95 -30.75
N PRO A 95 23.24 -14.11 -31.07
CA PRO A 95 22.59 -14.32 -32.36
C PRO A 95 21.37 -13.41 -32.57
N ASP A 96 20.98 -13.18 -33.83
CA ASP A 96 19.91 -12.25 -34.19
C ASP A 96 18.53 -12.59 -33.58
N PHE A 97 18.20 -13.87 -33.42
CA PHE A 97 16.95 -14.26 -32.72
C PHE A 97 16.96 -13.86 -31.24
N ALA A 98 18.14 -13.64 -30.65
CA ALA A 98 18.30 -13.04 -29.33
C ALA A 98 18.30 -11.50 -29.39
N ALA A 99 18.02 -10.89 -30.54
CA ALA A 99 17.88 -9.45 -30.79
C ALA A 99 16.52 -9.06 -31.42
N GLU A 100 15.73 -10.01 -31.92
CA GLU A 100 14.47 -9.82 -32.68
C GLU A 100 13.28 -9.22 -31.90
N VAL A 101 13.48 -8.71 -30.69
CA VAL A 101 12.39 -8.31 -29.78
C VAL A 101 12.36 -6.79 -29.57
N PRO A 102 11.19 -6.12 -29.71
CA PRO A 102 11.07 -4.68 -29.54
C PRO A 102 11.13 -4.24 -28.06
N GLY A 103 12.10 -3.36 -27.73
CA GLY A 103 12.15 -2.59 -26.48
C GLY A 103 13.54 -2.55 -25.81
N ASP A 104 13.95 -1.40 -25.26
CA ASP A 104 15.31 -1.18 -24.75
C ASP A 104 15.61 -1.76 -23.36
N SER A 105 14.59 -2.17 -22.57
CA SER A 105 14.77 -2.61 -21.17
C SER A 105 14.62 -4.12 -20.94
N PHE A 106 14.17 -4.87 -21.95
CA PHE A 106 13.72 -6.25 -21.81
C PHE A 106 14.87 -7.27 -21.67
N TRP A 107 16.00 -6.99 -22.31
CA TRP A 107 17.14 -7.90 -22.40
C TRP A 107 17.96 -8.04 -21.12
N LEU A 108 17.72 -7.16 -20.15
CA LEU A 108 18.40 -7.17 -18.86
C LEU A 108 18.15 -8.50 -18.10
N GLU A 109 17.06 -9.23 -18.40
CA GLU A 109 16.76 -10.52 -17.76
C GLU A 109 17.35 -11.76 -18.48
N THR A 110 18.23 -11.57 -19.47
CA THR A 110 18.92 -12.67 -20.15
C THR A 110 19.99 -13.29 -19.25
N GLU A 111 19.89 -14.60 -19.03
CA GLU A 111 20.83 -15.35 -18.21
C GLU A 111 21.81 -16.11 -19.10
N ALA A 112 23.11 -15.97 -18.84
CA ALA A 112 24.11 -16.84 -19.44
C ALA A 112 24.87 -17.59 -18.34
N ARG A 113 25.34 -18.78 -18.66
CA ARG A 113 26.07 -19.66 -17.75
C ARG A 113 27.21 -20.31 -18.50
N ILE A 114 28.39 -20.30 -17.88
CA ILE A 114 29.57 -20.91 -18.46
C ILE A 114 29.80 -22.27 -17.81
N SER A 115 30.05 -23.26 -18.63
CA SER A 115 30.43 -24.59 -18.18
C SER A 115 31.77 -24.53 -17.45
N GLY A 116 31.78 -24.94 -16.17
CA GLY A 116 33.02 -25.07 -15.39
C GLY A 116 33.61 -23.77 -14.85
N SER A 117 32.95 -22.62 -14.96
CA SER A 117 33.43 -21.35 -14.37
C SER A 117 32.38 -20.68 -13.47
N SER A 118 32.86 -20.03 -12.40
CA SER A 118 32.07 -19.13 -11.55
C SER A 118 32.02 -17.73 -12.16
N ALA A 119 31.57 -17.59 -13.41
CA ALA A 119 31.49 -16.30 -14.10
C ALA A 119 30.57 -15.32 -13.32
N PRO A 120 31.13 -14.30 -12.63
CA PRO A 120 30.44 -13.61 -11.53
C PRO A 120 29.30 -12.69 -11.94
N PHE A 121 29.60 -11.83 -12.91
CA PHE A 121 28.72 -10.75 -13.35
C PHE A 121 28.58 -10.87 -14.85
N GLN A 122 27.38 -11.26 -15.26
CA GLN A 122 27.01 -11.38 -16.66
C GLN A 122 25.88 -10.41 -16.90
N LEU A 123 26.00 -9.61 -17.94
CA LEU A 123 24.95 -8.69 -18.34
C LEU A 123 24.85 -8.65 -19.84
N VAL A 124 23.63 -8.46 -20.31
CA VAL A 124 23.34 -8.29 -21.73
C VAL A 124 22.95 -6.82 -21.97
N SER A 125 23.51 -6.24 -23.02
CA SER A 125 23.25 -4.85 -23.41
C SER A 125 23.10 -4.75 -24.93
N ARG A 126 22.51 -3.64 -25.39
CA ARG A 126 22.43 -3.32 -26.81
C ARG A 126 23.76 -2.74 -27.29
N GLY A 127 24.37 -3.40 -28.28
CA GLY A 127 25.59 -2.96 -28.96
C GLY A 127 25.35 -1.78 -29.92
N LYS A 128 26.44 -1.23 -30.47
CA LYS A 128 26.41 -0.02 -31.33
C LYS A 128 25.57 -0.18 -32.61
N ASN A 129 25.43 -1.40 -33.14
CA ASN A 129 24.67 -1.69 -34.35
C ASN A 129 23.33 -2.37 -34.06
N ALA A 130 22.73 -2.11 -32.90
CA ALA A 130 21.50 -2.76 -32.41
C ALA A 130 21.58 -4.28 -32.18
N GLU A 131 22.69 -4.93 -32.46
CA GLU A 131 22.98 -6.32 -32.06
C GLU A 131 23.09 -6.44 -30.53
N MET A 132 22.79 -7.62 -30.00
CA MET A 132 22.83 -7.87 -28.57
C MET A 132 24.20 -8.39 -28.16
N VAL A 133 24.71 -7.89 -27.04
CA VAL A 133 26.06 -8.18 -26.56
C VAL A 133 26.00 -8.74 -25.15
N LEU A 134 26.58 -9.93 -24.96
CA LEU A 134 26.85 -10.51 -23.66
C LEU A 134 28.23 -10.06 -23.19
N TRP A 135 28.25 -9.39 -22.05
CA TRP A 135 29.49 -9.08 -21.36
C TRP A 135 29.83 -10.15 -20.35
N LEU A 136 31.08 -10.59 -20.40
CA LEU A 136 31.55 -11.69 -19.59
C LEU A 136 32.87 -11.36 -18.90
N ARG A 137 32.93 -11.64 -17.59
CA ARG A 137 34.15 -11.62 -16.78
C ARG A 137 34.56 -13.03 -16.37
N ARG A 138 35.85 -13.35 -16.50
CA ARG A 138 36.45 -14.61 -16.02
C ARG A 138 37.86 -14.40 -15.48
N ALA A 139 38.40 -15.37 -14.75
CA ALA A 139 39.75 -15.30 -14.24
C ALA A 139 40.79 -15.31 -15.38
N LYS A 140 41.86 -14.54 -15.22
CA LYS A 140 42.99 -14.49 -16.14
C LYS A 140 43.73 -15.84 -16.27
N ALA A 141 43.58 -16.74 -15.30
CA ALA A 141 44.10 -18.10 -15.41
C ALA A 141 43.47 -18.88 -16.59
N ASP A 142 42.27 -18.48 -17.04
CA ASP A 142 41.48 -19.21 -18.05
C ASP A 142 41.61 -18.62 -19.46
N LEU A 143 42.58 -17.72 -19.70
CA LEU A 143 42.74 -16.98 -20.97
C LEU A 143 42.79 -17.88 -22.22
N ALA A 144 43.44 -19.05 -22.11
CA ALA A 144 43.64 -19.99 -23.22
C ALA A 144 42.48 -20.97 -23.43
N ALA A 145 41.54 -21.03 -22.48
CA ALA A 145 40.41 -21.96 -22.56
C ALA A 145 39.33 -21.43 -23.51
N GLU A 146 38.84 -22.31 -24.38
CA GLU A 146 37.57 -22.12 -25.09
C GLU A 146 36.44 -21.93 -24.07
N ILE A 147 35.52 -21.02 -24.36
CA ILE A 147 34.38 -20.75 -23.48
C ILE A 147 33.22 -21.56 -24.00
N ALA A 148 32.68 -22.46 -23.20
CA ALA A 148 31.43 -23.15 -23.50
C ALA A 148 30.39 -22.79 -22.45
N GLY A 149 29.12 -22.69 -22.85
CA GLY A 149 28.06 -22.31 -21.93
C GLY A 149 26.65 -22.49 -22.47
N ASP A 150 25.70 -22.22 -21.60
CA ASP A 150 24.26 -22.20 -21.86
C ASP A 150 23.76 -20.75 -21.74
N ALA A 151 22.91 -20.31 -22.65
CA ALA A 151 22.26 -19.00 -22.59
C ALA A 151 20.74 -19.16 -22.65
N TYR A 152 20.05 -18.41 -21.80
CA TYR A 152 18.61 -18.44 -21.57
C TYR A 152 18.06 -17.04 -21.76
N THR A 153 17.28 -16.84 -22.82
CA THR A 153 16.58 -15.57 -23.06
C THR A 153 15.20 -15.59 -22.41
N PRO A 154 14.71 -14.44 -21.91
CA PRO A 154 13.39 -14.32 -21.31
C PRO A 154 12.26 -14.43 -22.34
N SER A 155 11.06 -14.81 -21.89
CA SER A 155 9.82 -14.86 -22.69
C SER A 155 9.14 -13.48 -22.77
N ILE A 156 8.52 -13.14 -23.91
CA ILE A 156 7.86 -11.83 -24.14
C ILE A 156 6.43 -12.01 -24.60
N GLY A 157 5.48 -11.61 -23.77
CA GLY A 157 4.07 -11.82 -24.11
C GLY A 157 3.86 -13.29 -24.46
N ALA A 158 3.52 -13.58 -25.71
CA ALA A 158 3.34 -14.94 -26.21
C ALA A 158 4.58 -15.61 -26.81
N GLN A 159 5.69 -14.88 -26.96
CA GLN A 159 6.94 -15.41 -27.50
C GLN A 159 7.69 -16.23 -26.44
N PRO A 160 8.08 -17.48 -26.74
CA PRO A 160 8.84 -18.31 -25.81
C PRO A 160 10.26 -17.78 -25.60
N GLY A 161 10.81 -17.99 -24.39
CA GLY A 161 12.24 -17.82 -24.18
C GLY A 161 13.02 -18.88 -24.95
N HIS A 162 14.27 -18.58 -25.32
CA HIS A 162 15.17 -19.50 -26.01
C HIS A 162 16.28 -19.98 -25.10
N HIS A 163 16.59 -21.27 -25.15
CA HIS A 163 17.78 -21.87 -24.58
C HIS A 163 18.70 -22.34 -25.70
N PHE A 164 19.96 -21.92 -25.68
CA PHE A 164 20.96 -22.39 -26.63
C PHE A 164 22.31 -22.59 -25.96
N ARG A 165 23.04 -23.60 -26.46
CA ARG A 165 24.42 -23.85 -26.09
C ARG A 165 25.34 -23.05 -26.99
N PHE A 166 26.39 -22.49 -26.43
CA PHE A 166 27.36 -21.73 -27.20
C PHE A 166 28.79 -22.15 -26.90
N ARG A 167 29.66 -21.90 -27.88
CA ARG A 167 31.11 -21.95 -27.75
C ARG A 167 31.71 -20.66 -28.30
N VAL A 168 32.69 -20.11 -27.59
CA VAL A 168 33.45 -18.93 -28.01
C VAL A 168 34.92 -19.33 -28.08
N PRO A 169 35.51 -19.34 -29.28
CA PRO A 169 36.94 -19.53 -29.43
C PRO A 169 37.72 -18.48 -28.64
N ALA A 170 38.96 -18.82 -28.26
CA ALA A 170 39.84 -17.86 -27.60
C ALA A 170 39.95 -16.56 -28.44
N PRO A 171 39.76 -15.38 -27.83
CA PRO A 171 39.76 -14.11 -28.55
C PRO A 171 41.13 -13.89 -29.21
N ARG A 172 41.12 -13.40 -30.44
CA ARG A 172 42.33 -13.09 -31.22
C ARG A 172 42.59 -11.58 -31.18
N GLY A 173 43.87 -11.18 -31.17
CA GLY A 173 44.29 -9.77 -31.19
C GLY A 173 44.68 -9.22 -29.81
N ALA A 174 45.14 -7.96 -29.79
CA ALA A 174 45.57 -7.28 -28.56
C ALA A 174 44.38 -6.94 -27.65
N PRO A 175 44.54 -6.94 -26.32
CA PRO A 175 43.48 -6.55 -25.39
C PRO A 175 43.12 -5.07 -25.56
N SER A 176 41.83 -4.76 -25.62
CA SER A 176 41.29 -3.39 -25.66
C SER A 176 41.32 -2.78 -24.25
N PRO A 177 42.04 -1.66 -24.04
CA PRO A 177 42.12 -1.01 -22.74
C PRO A 177 40.83 -0.29 -22.34
N GLU A 178 39.97 0.08 -23.29
CA GLU A 178 38.70 0.78 -23.04
C GLU A 178 37.58 -0.14 -22.54
N LEU A 179 37.70 -1.45 -22.78
CA LEU A 179 36.61 -2.41 -22.60
C LEU A 179 36.12 -2.50 -21.15
N ALA A 180 37.02 -2.34 -20.19
CA ALA A 180 36.67 -2.34 -18.76
C ALA A 180 35.77 -1.15 -18.39
N GLY A 181 36.04 0.02 -18.97
CA GLY A 181 35.22 1.22 -18.77
C GLY A 181 33.83 1.10 -19.42
N GLU A 182 33.77 0.55 -20.64
CA GLU A 182 32.50 0.30 -21.34
C GLU A 182 31.63 -0.73 -20.61
N TRP A 183 32.22 -1.85 -20.17
CA TRP A 183 31.54 -2.83 -19.34
C TRP A 183 30.98 -2.22 -18.05
N ALA A 184 31.79 -1.38 -17.37
CA ALA A 184 31.36 -0.72 -16.16
C ALA A 184 30.20 0.24 -16.44
N ALA A 185 30.20 0.96 -17.57
CA ALA A 185 29.09 1.83 -17.96
C ALA A 185 27.79 1.06 -18.19
N GLU A 186 27.84 -0.08 -18.89
CA GLU A 186 26.66 -0.94 -19.07
C GLU A 186 26.21 -1.59 -17.75
N SER A 187 27.14 -1.98 -16.88
CA SER A 187 26.85 -2.47 -15.53
C SER A 187 26.12 -1.44 -14.67
N VAL A 188 26.55 -0.17 -14.74
CA VAL A 188 25.89 0.93 -14.03
C VAL A 188 24.47 1.14 -14.55
N LYS A 189 24.24 1.08 -15.87
CA LYS A 189 22.89 1.15 -16.45
C LYS A 189 22.01 0.01 -15.95
N TYR A 190 22.50 -1.23 -15.97
CA TYR A 190 21.78 -2.40 -15.47
C TYR A 190 21.40 -2.24 -13.99
N LEU A 191 22.39 -1.97 -13.13
CA LEU A 191 22.19 -1.86 -11.69
C LEU A 191 21.26 -0.70 -11.31
N ASN A 192 21.36 0.44 -11.99
CA ASN A 192 20.43 1.55 -11.80
C ASN A 192 19.01 1.19 -12.29
N GLY A 193 18.91 0.38 -13.35
CA GLY A 193 17.64 -0.14 -13.88
C GLY A 193 16.89 -1.06 -12.90
N LEU A 194 17.60 -1.75 -12.00
CA LEU A 194 16.97 -2.52 -10.92
C LEU A 194 16.15 -1.65 -9.96
N ALA A 195 16.44 -0.35 -9.88
CA ALA A 195 15.71 0.61 -9.05
C ALA A 195 15.60 0.20 -7.56
N THR A 196 16.63 -0.47 -7.02
CA THR A 196 16.74 -0.85 -5.60
C THR A 196 17.84 -0.05 -4.90
N PRO A 197 17.80 0.09 -3.55
CA PRO A 197 18.89 0.72 -2.80
C PRO A 197 20.27 0.07 -3.06
N PHE A 198 20.31 -1.25 -3.23
CA PHE A 198 21.53 -1.97 -3.62
C PHE A 198 21.99 -1.58 -5.02
N GLY A 199 21.09 -1.60 -6.02
CA GLY A 199 21.42 -1.28 -7.41
C GLY A 199 22.01 0.13 -7.56
N LEU A 200 21.41 1.12 -6.89
CA LEU A 200 21.89 2.49 -6.88
C LEU A 200 23.25 2.62 -6.17
N PHE A 201 23.44 1.96 -5.03
CA PHE A 201 24.74 1.90 -4.35
C PHE A 201 25.81 1.27 -5.25
N ALA A 202 25.49 0.13 -5.86
CA ALA A 202 26.42 -0.63 -6.68
C ALA A 202 26.82 0.13 -7.94
N GLY A 203 25.85 0.76 -8.62
CA GLY A 203 26.08 1.64 -9.76
C GLY A 203 27.00 2.80 -9.40
N ALA A 204 26.74 3.51 -8.30
CA ALA A 204 27.60 4.61 -7.84
C ALA A 204 29.04 4.15 -7.53
N ARG A 205 29.21 2.94 -6.96
CA ARG A 205 30.55 2.38 -6.67
C ARG A 205 31.32 2.02 -7.92
N LEU A 206 30.69 1.37 -8.89
CA LEU A 206 31.33 1.06 -10.17
C LEU A 206 31.68 2.34 -10.92
N GLN A 207 30.77 3.32 -10.96
CA GLN A 207 31.02 4.62 -11.57
C GLN A 207 32.25 5.31 -10.97
N ALA A 208 32.37 5.34 -9.64
CA ALA A 208 33.53 5.92 -8.95
C ALA A 208 34.82 5.13 -9.22
N ARG A 209 34.77 3.79 -9.18
CA ARG A 209 35.93 2.91 -9.41
C ARG A 209 36.51 3.08 -10.81
N TYR A 210 35.67 3.16 -11.83
CA TYR A 210 36.09 3.28 -13.24
C TYR A 210 36.15 4.73 -13.76
N ARG A 211 35.89 5.73 -12.89
CA ARG A 211 35.92 7.17 -13.25
C ARG A 211 35.03 7.51 -14.44
N LEU A 212 33.84 6.92 -14.51
CA LEU A 212 32.93 7.10 -15.64
C LEU A 212 32.29 8.51 -15.60
N PRO A 213 32.11 9.18 -16.76
CA PRO A 213 31.47 10.48 -16.83
C PRO A 213 29.97 10.41 -16.55
N GLY A 214 29.40 11.47 -15.96
CA GLY A 214 27.96 11.62 -15.68
C GLY A 214 27.63 11.64 -14.19
N GLU A 215 26.47 12.18 -13.83
CA GLU A 215 25.92 12.08 -12.47
C GLU A 215 25.17 10.75 -12.29
N PRO A 216 25.16 10.12 -11.11
CA PRO A 216 24.37 8.92 -10.86
C PRO A 216 22.88 9.15 -11.16
N SER A 217 22.22 8.16 -11.79
CA SER A 217 20.83 8.28 -12.28
C SER A 217 19.85 8.73 -11.19
N ARG A 218 19.12 9.83 -11.46
CA ARG A 218 18.13 10.44 -10.53
C ARG A 218 16.70 9.89 -10.65
N ASN A 219 16.47 8.91 -11.51
CA ASN A 219 15.14 8.55 -12.05
C ASN A 219 14.17 7.86 -11.07
N PHE A 220 14.55 7.61 -9.81
CA PHE A 220 13.62 7.02 -8.82
C PHE A 220 12.72 8.06 -8.13
N ALA A 221 12.99 9.35 -8.29
CA ALA A 221 12.27 10.43 -7.59
C ALA A 221 11.61 11.43 -8.56
N SER A 222 10.82 10.97 -9.53
CA SER A 222 9.91 11.90 -10.25
C SER A 222 8.62 12.09 -9.45
N GLY A 223 8.71 12.93 -8.43
CA GLY A 223 7.58 13.40 -7.63
C GLY A 223 7.80 14.72 -6.88
N GLY A 224 9.00 15.31 -6.96
CA GLY A 224 9.29 16.62 -6.36
C GLY A 224 10.44 17.31 -7.10
N SER A 225 10.20 18.54 -7.55
CA SER A 225 11.22 19.41 -8.14
C SER A 225 12.16 19.99 -7.07
N GLY A 226 13.47 19.97 -7.32
CA GLY A 226 14.45 20.80 -6.60
C GLY A 226 15.14 20.18 -5.38
N ASP A 227 16.17 20.86 -4.89
CA ASP A 227 17.25 20.48 -3.95
C ASP A 227 16.86 19.95 -2.54
N ASP A 228 15.58 19.63 -2.29
CA ASP A 228 15.00 19.36 -0.95
C ASP A 228 15.19 17.92 -0.44
N SER A 229 16.39 17.37 -0.58
CA SER A 229 16.69 15.95 -0.28
C SER A 229 16.55 15.54 1.20
N LEU A 230 16.69 16.47 2.15
CA LEU A 230 16.47 16.21 3.57
C LEU A 230 15.00 16.34 3.97
N VAL A 231 14.19 17.10 3.22
CA VAL A 231 12.74 17.24 3.46
C VAL A 231 12.05 15.90 3.25
N ASP A 232 12.42 15.17 2.19
CA ASP A 232 11.94 13.82 1.90
C ASP A 232 12.21 12.83 3.04
N LEU A 233 13.28 13.02 3.82
CA LEU A 233 13.62 12.18 4.98
C LEU A 233 12.82 12.53 6.23
N MET A 234 12.32 13.76 6.31
CA MET A 234 11.56 14.26 7.45
C MET A 234 10.05 14.05 7.28
N ASP A 235 9.56 13.69 6.10
CA ASP A 235 8.14 13.36 5.90
C ASP A 235 7.76 12.08 6.67
N THR A 236 6.77 12.19 7.57
CA THR A 236 6.26 11.05 8.36
C THR A 236 5.67 9.94 7.48
N PHE A 237 5.17 10.30 6.30
CA PHE A 237 4.42 9.40 5.42
C PHE A 237 5.24 8.90 4.23
N ALA A 238 6.54 9.24 4.17
CA ALA A 238 7.42 8.69 3.16
C ALA A 238 7.77 7.23 3.49
N GLY A 239 7.51 6.31 2.57
CA GLY A 239 7.87 4.90 2.75
C GLY A 239 9.39 4.72 2.81
N ARG A 240 9.88 3.85 3.71
CA ARG A 240 11.32 3.57 3.92
C ARG A 240 12.08 3.22 2.63
N ALA A 241 11.46 2.53 1.67
CA ALA A 241 12.09 2.21 0.38
C ALA A 241 12.36 3.47 -0.46
N ALA A 242 11.43 4.42 -0.48
CA ALA A 242 11.60 5.71 -1.15
C ALA A 242 12.72 6.53 -0.48
N VAL A 243 12.74 6.55 0.85
CA VAL A 243 13.79 7.20 1.65
C VAL A 243 15.17 6.60 1.36
N GLN A 244 15.31 5.27 1.36
CA GLN A 244 16.58 4.60 1.09
C GLN A 244 17.07 4.78 -0.35
N ALA A 245 16.16 4.81 -1.33
CA ALA A 245 16.53 5.11 -2.72
C ALA A 245 16.95 6.58 -2.92
N ALA A 246 16.26 7.52 -2.26
CA ALA A 246 16.68 8.92 -2.22
C ALA A 246 18.07 9.08 -1.59
N LEU A 247 18.34 8.37 -0.49
CA LEU A 247 19.65 8.35 0.18
C LEU A 247 20.75 7.75 -0.71
N ALA A 248 20.47 6.66 -1.43
CA ALA A 248 21.45 6.04 -2.31
C ALA A 248 21.83 6.95 -3.49
N THR A 249 20.84 7.64 -4.07
CA THR A 249 21.03 8.53 -5.23
C THR A 249 21.67 9.87 -4.86
N ARG A 250 21.25 10.47 -3.74
CA ARG A 250 21.64 11.82 -3.30
C ARG A 250 22.68 11.79 -2.18
N ARG A 251 23.42 10.68 -2.05
CA ARG A 251 24.34 10.43 -0.94
C ARG A 251 25.39 11.54 -0.78
N SER A 252 25.90 12.11 -1.87
CA SER A 252 26.88 13.20 -1.84
C SER A 252 26.31 14.48 -1.25
N SER A 253 25.11 14.90 -1.67
CA SER A 253 24.41 16.08 -1.15
C SER A 253 24.01 15.89 0.32
N ILE A 254 23.41 14.75 0.65
CA ILE A 254 22.96 14.43 2.02
C ILE A 254 24.16 14.25 2.96
N SER A 255 25.24 13.60 2.51
CA SER A 255 26.48 13.50 3.31
C SER A 255 27.15 14.86 3.48
N SER A 256 27.15 15.71 2.45
CA SER A 256 27.67 17.08 2.55
C SER A 256 26.87 17.91 3.56
N ALA A 257 25.54 17.82 3.53
CA ALA A 257 24.67 18.45 4.49
C ALA A 257 24.90 17.91 5.91
N ALA A 258 25.00 16.59 6.07
CA ALA A 258 25.22 15.94 7.36
C ALA A 258 26.60 16.24 7.99
N LYS A 259 27.61 16.61 7.18
CA LYS A 259 28.95 17.02 7.63
C LYS A 259 29.03 18.49 8.06
N GLN A 260 28.00 19.30 7.80
CA GLN A 260 28.02 20.70 8.20
C GLN A 260 28.10 20.83 9.74
N PRO A 261 28.83 21.84 10.26
CA PRO A 261 28.91 22.08 11.70
C PRO A 261 27.53 22.30 12.32
N ARG A 262 27.23 21.53 13.38
CA ARG A 262 25.99 21.63 14.14
C ARG A 262 26.11 22.71 15.21
N VAL A 263 26.02 23.96 14.79
CA VAL A 263 26.25 25.14 15.66
C VAL A 263 24.97 25.88 16.02
N VAL A 264 23.89 25.70 15.26
CA VAL A 264 22.62 26.40 15.49
C VAL A 264 21.88 25.72 16.64
N PRO A 265 21.57 26.41 17.75
CA PRO A 265 20.74 25.86 18.82
C PRO A 265 19.35 25.50 18.30
N ILE A 266 18.83 24.32 18.66
CA ILE A 266 17.52 23.86 18.18
C ILE A 266 16.38 24.81 18.55
N ALA A 267 16.51 25.53 19.67
CA ALA A 267 15.53 26.52 20.14
C ALA A 267 15.35 27.72 19.19
N GLN A 268 16.24 27.92 18.21
CA GLN A 268 16.13 28.97 17.20
C GLN A 268 15.29 28.57 15.98
N LEU A 269 14.90 27.29 15.86
CA LEU A 269 14.13 26.81 14.71
C LEU A 269 12.66 27.23 14.83
N LYS A 270 12.10 27.70 13.72
CA LYS A 270 10.67 28.04 13.64
C LYS A 270 9.82 26.78 13.59
N VAL A 271 9.02 26.56 14.61
CA VAL A 271 8.06 25.45 14.66
C VAL A 271 6.74 25.84 13.97
N PRO A 272 6.00 24.86 13.42
CA PRO A 272 4.65 25.09 12.91
C PRO A 272 3.77 25.80 13.96
N GLN A 273 3.14 26.92 13.57
CA GLN A 273 2.17 27.65 14.37
C GLN A 273 0.81 26.93 14.36
N LEU A 274 0.72 25.82 15.10
CA LEU A 274 -0.51 25.04 15.21
C LEU A 274 -1.36 25.58 16.36
N SER A 275 -2.62 25.96 16.08
CA SER A 275 -3.53 26.35 17.16
C SER A 275 -4.08 25.10 17.83
N ARG A 276 -4.21 25.13 19.15
CA ARG A 276 -4.97 24.09 19.87
C ARG A 276 -6.45 24.43 19.84
N HIS A 277 -7.29 23.40 19.85
CA HIS A 277 -8.71 23.62 20.03
C HIS A 277 -8.99 24.23 21.41
N PRO A 278 -10.05 25.02 21.56
CA PRO A 278 -10.49 25.52 22.85
C PRO A 278 -11.20 24.42 23.63
N TRP A 279 -10.47 23.36 24.00
CA TRP A 279 -10.98 22.14 24.61
C TRP A 279 -11.81 22.41 25.86
N ALA A 280 -11.34 23.26 26.77
CA ALA A 280 -12.11 23.64 27.95
C ALA A 280 -13.52 24.20 27.61
N ALA A 281 -13.62 25.03 26.55
CA ALA A 281 -14.90 25.58 26.11
C ALA A 281 -15.78 24.52 25.43
N LEU A 282 -15.18 23.65 24.60
CA LEU A 282 -15.86 22.53 23.97
C LEU A 282 -16.40 21.54 25.00
N SER A 283 -15.58 21.13 25.97
CA SER A 283 -15.94 20.24 27.08
C SER A 283 -17.08 20.80 27.93
N LYS A 284 -17.02 22.11 28.27
CA LYS A 284 -18.09 22.78 29.01
C LYS A 284 -19.42 22.75 28.27
N ARG A 285 -19.40 22.93 26.94
CA ARG A 285 -20.62 22.91 26.11
C ARG A 285 -21.11 21.50 25.78
N LEU A 286 -20.20 20.53 25.69
CA LEU A 286 -20.56 19.12 25.55
C LEU A 286 -21.37 18.64 26.77
N GLY A 287 -21.05 19.14 27.97
CA GLY A 287 -21.82 18.87 29.19
C GLY A 287 -21.73 17.43 29.69
N LYS A 288 -20.81 16.62 29.15
CA LYS A 288 -20.53 15.24 29.56
C LYS A 288 -19.17 15.18 30.28
N SER A 289 -19.07 14.28 31.26
CA SER A 289 -17.79 13.98 31.93
C SER A 289 -17.10 12.79 31.29
N ALA A 290 -15.77 12.82 31.26
CA ALA A 290 -14.98 11.71 30.74
C ALA A 290 -15.10 10.48 31.66
N PRO A 291 -15.33 9.27 31.13
CA PRO A 291 -15.17 8.05 31.92
C PRO A 291 -13.73 7.94 32.45
N PRO A 292 -13.53 7.32 33.64
CA PRO A 292 -12.19 7.16 34.20
C PRO A 292 -11.34 6.25 33.33
N GLU A 293 -10.08 6.64 33.10
CA GLU A 293 -9.10 5.85 32.34
C GLU A 293 -7.77 5.75 33.10
N PRO A 294 -7.68 4.88 34.13
CA PRO A 294 -6.60 4.91 35.11
C PRO A 294 -5.21 4.62 34.56
N LEU A 295 -5.08 3.82 33.50
CA LEU A 295 -3.75 3.54 32.92
C LEU A 295 -3.17 4.76 32.20
N ALA A 296 -3.99 5.71 31.78
CA ALA A 296 -3.53 6.95 31.16
C ALA A 296 -2.86 7.90 32.16
N ASP A 297 -3.01 7.70 33.47
CA ASP A 297 -2.27 8.47 34.50
C ASP A 297 -0.77 8.12 34.51
N ALA A 298 -0.40 6.91 34.10
CA ALA A 298 0.99 6.47 34.01
C ALA A 298 1.66 6.83 32.66
N VAL A 299 0.87 7.29 31.68
CA VAL A 299 1.33 7.53 30.31
C VAL A 299 1.75 8.98 30.15
N PRO A 300 2.99 9.27 29.70
CA PRO A 300 3.42 10.64 29.43
C PRO A 300 2.48 11.33 28.44
N ALA A 301 2.18 12.61 28.68
CA ALA A 301 1.23 13.36 27.85
C ALA A 301 1.62 13.48 26.37
N SER A 302 2.91 13.31 26.04
CA SER A 302 3.43 13.36 24.67
C SER A 302 3.58 11.99 24.01
N PHE A 303 3.03 10.92 24.59
CA PHE A 303 3.09 9.56 24.05
C PHE A 303 1.75 9.16 23.43
N TYR A 304 1.77 8.24 22.46
CA TYR A 304 0.54 7.59 21.99
C TYR A 304 0.06 6.58 23.03
N PHE A 305 -1.24 6.28 23.06
CA PHE A 305 -1.82 5.38 24.04
C PHE A 305 -2.70 4.32 23.37
N VAL A 306 -2.47 3.05 23.70
CA VAL A 306 -3.32 1.94 23.27
C VAL A 306 -3.69 1.11 24.49
N ARG A 307 -4.96 1.15 24.89
CA ARG A 307 -5.51 0.37 25.99
C ARG A 307 -6.33 -0.80 25.46
N ALA A 308 -6.16 -1.99 26.03
CA ALA A 308 -7.11 -3.09 25.87
C ALA A 308 -7.86 -3.37 27.19
N LYS A 309 -9.14 -3.73 27.11
CA LYS A 309 -9.98 -4.03 28.30
C LYS A 309 -9.56 -5.33 28.99
N SER A 310 -8.92 -6.20 28.22
CA SER A 310 -8.35 -7.45 28.70
C SER A 310 -7.23 -7.85 27.76
N PHE A 311 -6.35 -8.72 28.24
CA PHE A 311 -5.32 -9.29 27.39
C PHE A 311 -5.91 -10.11 26.23
N SER A 312 -7.06 -10.77 26.42
CA SER A 312 -7.76 -11.49 25.35
C SER A 312 -8.20 -10.57 24.22
N ALA A 313 -8.70 -9.36 24.54
CA ALA A 313 -9.06 -8.39 23.52
C ALA A 313 -7.83 -7.90 22.73
N PHE A 314 -6.70 -7.72 23.41
CA PHE A 314 -5.44 -7.38 22.77
C PHE A 314 -4.94 -8.51 21.86
N SER A 315 -4.93 -9.76 22.33
CA SER A 315 -4.46 -10.90 21.54
C SER A 315 -5.38 -11.19 20.35
N ASP A 316 -6.69 -11.04 20.51
CA ASP A 316 -7.66 -11.13 19.42
C ASP A 316 -7.41 -10.08 18.33
N MET A 317 -7.07 -8.86 18.74
CA MET A 317 -6.72 -7.77 17.83
C MET A 317 -5.37 -8.01 17.15
N LEU A 318 -4.35 -8.42 17.92
CA LEU A 318 -3.03 -8.72 17.38
C LEU A 318 -3.11 -9.84 16.34
N SER A 319 -3.86 -10.90 16.63
CA SER A 319 -4.10 -12.00 15.69
C SER A 319 -4.84 -11.51 14.44
N PHE A 320 -5.86 -10.65 14.59
CA PHE A 320 -6.51 -10.02 13.43
C PHE A 320 -5.53 -9.22 12.57
N VAL A 321 -4.67 -8.40 13.18
CA VAL A 321 -3.64 -7.64 12.46
C VAL A 321 -2.63 -8.57 11.78
N GLN A 322 -2.23 -9.67 12.41
CA GLN A 322 -1.27 -10.61 11.84
C GLN A 322 -1.86 -11.47 10.71
N ASP A 323 -3.06 -11.99 10.90
CA ASP A 323 -3.66 -12.98 10.02
C ASP A 323 -4.42 -12.34 8.85
N PHE A 324 -4.93 -11.13 9.05
CA PHE A 324 -5.71 -10.40 8.05
C PHE A 324 -5.14 -9.02 7.72
N GLY A 325 -4.92 -8.16 8.72
CA GLY A 325 -4.59 -6.74 8.51
C GLY A 325 -3.28 -6.51 7.74
N ALA A 326 -2.16 -7.01 8.26
CA ALA A 326 -0.84 -6.86 7.67
C ALA A 326 -0.73 -7.55 6.30
N PRO A 327 -1.19 -8.80 6.11
CA PRO A 327 -1.19 -9.42 4.78
C PRO A 327 -2.02 -8.64 3.75
N ALA A 328 -3.14 -8.02 4.16
CA ALA A 328 -3.95 -7.18 3.28
C ALA A 328 -3.24 -5.86 2.94
N ALA A 329 -2.60 -5.21 3.92
CA ALA A 329 -1.80 -4.01 3.70
C ALA A 329 -0.61 -4.27 2.78
N ASP A 330 0.18 -5.32 3.05
CA ASP A 330 1.33 -5.73 2.22
C ASP A 330 0.92 -6.03 0.77
N LEU A 331 -0.28 -6.57 0.58
CA LEU A 331 -0.85 -6.85 -0.74
C LEU A 331 -1.21 -5.57 -1.51
N VAL A 332 -1.79 -4.59 -0.82
CA VAL A 332 -2.20 -3.31 -1.40
C VAL A 332 -0.99 -2.43 -1.70
N ASP A 333 0.00 -2.41 -0.79
CA ASP A 333 1.22 -1.64 -0.95
C ASP A 333 2.17 -2.24 -2.00
N GLY A 334 1.97 -3.50 -2.39
CA GLY A 334 2.76 -4.21 -3.40
C GLY A 334 4.19 -4.55 -2.97
N THR A 335 4.65 -4.03 -1.83
CA THR A 335 5.98 -4.30 -1.28
C THR A 335 6.02 -5.65 -0.58
N ARG A 336 6.35 -6.71 -1.33
CA ARG A 336 6.53 -8.07 -0.78
C ARG A 336 7.85 -8.21 -0.02
N THR A 337 7.93 -7.60 1.15
CA THR A 337 9.10 -7.73 2.04
C THR A 337 8.70 -8.05 3.47
N GLN A 338 9.38 -9.01 4.08
CA GLN A 338 9.25 -9.33 5.49
C GLN A 338 10.32 -8.59 6.31
N ARG A 339 9.93 -7.92 7.39
CA ARG A 339 10.83 -7.21 8.31
C ARG A 339 10.93 -7.83 9.71
N GLY A 340 10.03 -8.75 10.04
CA GLY A 340 9.96 -9.36 11.36
C GLY A 340 9.67 -8.36 12.49
N THR A 341 8.93 -7.27 12.22
CA THR A 341 8.68 -6.18 13.19
C THR A 341 8.10 -6.69 14.51
N LEU A 342 7.06 -7.51 14.48
CA LEU A 342 6.44 -8.04 15.70
C LEU A 342 7.33 -9.07 16.41
N PRO A 343 7.88 -10.11 15.76
CA PRO A 343 8.86 -11.01 16.37
C PRO A 343 10.02 -10.26 17.03
N ARG A 344 10.49 -9.18 16.40
CA ARG A 344 11.53 -8.30 16.97
C ARG A 344 11.07 -7.67 18.29
N TYR A 345 9.92 -6.99 18.34
CA TYR A 345 9.47 -6.36 19.59
C TYR A 345 9.16 -7.38 20.69
N LEU A 346 8.65 -8.55 20.33
CA LEU A 346 8.44 -9.66 21.27
C LEU A 346 9.77 -10.10 21.90
N ALA A 347 10.83 -10.26 21.10
CA ALA A 347 12.17 -10.58 21.60
C ALA A 347 12.76 -9.42 22.44
N GLU A 348 12.63 -8.18 21.98
CA GLU A 348 13.16 -7.00 22.68
C GLU A 348 12.53 -6.82 24.06
N LEU A 349 11.21 -7.00 24.15
CA LEU A 349 10.44 -6.93 25.39
C LEU A 349 10.52 -8.21 26.22
N GLY A 350 11.08 -9.30 25.69
CA GLY A 350 11.14 -10.59 26.39
C GLY A 350 9.77 -11.22 26.63
N VAL A 351 8.89 -11.17 25.64
CA VAL A 351 7.49 -11.63 25.71
C VAL A 351 7.23 -12.64 24.57
N GLU A 352 6.42 -13.68 24.79
CA GLU A 352 6.13 -14.72 23.78
C GLU A 352 4.67 -14.74 23.33
N ALA A 353 4.39 -14.70 22.02
CA ALA A 353 3.03 -14.67 21.46
C ALA A 353 2.11 -15.83 21.91
N GLY A 354 2.65 -17.06 22.03
CA GLY A 354 1.87 -18.26 22.38
C GLY A 354 1.65 -18.44 23.89
N GLU A 355 2.66 -18.12 24.70
CA GLU A 355 2.58 -18.19 26.17
C GLU A 355 1.91 -16.96 26.78
N LEU A 356 1.85 -15.83 26.05
CA LEU A 356 1.13 -14.62 26.41
C LEU A 356 -0.34 -14.88 26.81
N SER A 357 -1.04 -15.81 26.14
CA SER A 357 -2.46 -16.12 26.44
C SER A 357 -2.66 -16.95 27.72
N ARG A 358 -1.68 -17.80 28.07
CA ARG A 358 -1.67 -18.62 29.30
C ARG A 358 -1.11 -17.83 30.50
N VAL A 359 -0.11 -17.01 30.18
CA VAL A 359 0.64 -15.97 30.88
C VAL A 359 -0.16 -14.82 31.48
N LEU A 360 -0.78 -14.10 30.56
CA LEU A 360 -1.44 -12.83 30.78
C LEU A 360 -2.96 -12.98 30.68
N GLY A 361 -3.46 -14.19 30.90
CA GLY A 361 -4.90 -14.46 30.96
C GLY A 361 -5.61 -13.55 31.97
N PRO A 362 -6.94 -13.47 31.91
CA PRO A 362 -7.73 -12.57 32.75
C PRO A 362 -7.56 -12.81 34.26
N GLU A 363 -6.97 -13.94 34.69
CA GLU A 363 -6.63 -14.24 36.08
C GLU A 363 -5.33 -13.58 36.57
N VAL A 364 -4.44 -13.17 35.65
CA VAL A 364 -3.12 -12.59 35.99
C VAL A 364 -3.10 -11.08 35.74
N VAL A 365 -3.67 -10.61 34.63
CA VAL A 365 -3.71 -9.19 34.24
C VAL A 365 -5.13 -8.66 34.41
N GLN A 366 -5.25 -7.53 35.11
CA GLN A 366 -6.50 -6.78 35.23
C GLN A 366 -6.66 -5.84 34.03
N ASP A 367 -5.71 -4.91 33.87
CA ASP A 367 -5.73 -3.89 32.81
C ASP A 367 -4.39 -3.87 32.07
N PHE A 368 -4.44 -3.52 30.79
CA PHE A 368 -3.28 -3.50 29.90
C PHE A 368 -3.28 -2.24 29.02
N ALA A 369 -2.13 -1.58 28.96
CA ALA A 369 -1.86 -0.52 28.00
C ALA A 369 -0.48 -0.65 27.35
N LEU A 370 -0.37 -0.14 26.14
CA LEU A 370 0.85 0.00 25.35
C LEU A 370 1.01 1.46 24.96
N THR A 371 2.22 1.99 25.11
CA THR A 371 2.55 3.38 24.82
C THR A 371 3.95 3.52 24.23
N GLY A 372 4.20 4.61 23.50
CA GLY A 372 5.50 4.93 22.91
C GLY A 372 5.55 6.38 22.45
N SER A 373 6.77 6.85 22.18
CA SER A 373 7.02 8.27 21.90
C SER A 373 6.90 8.68 20.44
N ASP A 374 6.86 7.71 19.51
CA ASP A 374 6.86 7.99 18.08
C ASP A 374 6.18 6.88 17.24
N PRO A 375 5.76 7.17 16.00
CA PRO A 375 5.05 6.20 15.16
C PRO A 375 5.98 5.27 14.35
N TYR A 376 7.31 5.34 14.50
CA TYR A 376 8.28 4.69 13.61
C TYR A 376 8.54 3.22 13.99
N LEU A 377 7.46 2.45 14.18
CA LEU A 377 7.51 1.07 14.65
C LEU A 377 8.30 0.16 13.70
N HIS A 378 8.25 0.37 12.39
CA HIS A 378 9.00 -0.49 11.44
C HIS A 378 10.51 -0.27 11.53
N GLU A 379 10.95 0.96 11.70
CA GLU A 379 12.35 1.37 11.85
C GLU A 379 12.94 0.86 13.17
N GLY A 380 12.20 1.04 14.27
CA GLY A 380 12.64 0.76 15.64
C GLY A 380 12.24 1.90 16.56
N SER A 381 11.11 1.76 17.25
CA SER A 381 10.57 2.75 18.19
C SER A 381 10.66 2.24 19.62
N ASP A 382 10.48 3.13 20.59
CA ASP A 382 10.27 2.72 21.97
C ASP A 382 8.84 2.23 22.16
N VAL A 383 8.71 1.09 22.85
CA VAL A 383 7.44 0.49 23.23
C VAL A 383 7.51 0.17 24.70
N THR A 384 6.55 0.68 25.46
CA THR A 384 6.38 0.37 26.88
C THR A 384 5.00 -0.23 27.12
N LEU A 385 4.98 -1.39 27.78
CA LEU A 385 3.80 -2.06 28.27
C LEU A 385 3.58 -1.67 29.72
N VAL A 386 2.34 -1.28 30.05
CA VAL A 386 1.89 -0.91 31.40
C VAL A 386 0.82 -1.90 31.82
N PHE A 387 1.07 -2.63 32.89
CA PHE A 387 0.16 -3.63 33.41
C PHE A 387 -0.35 -3.25 34.79
N ARG A 388 -1.64 -3.48 35.03
CA ARG A 388 -2.19 -3.65 36.38
C ARG A 388 -2.46 -5.14 36.59
N LEU A 389 -1.88 -5.71 37.65
CA LEU A 389 -1.87 -7.16 37.84
C LEU A 389 -2.81 -7.62 38.95
N LYS A 390 -3.45 -8.77 38.73
CA LYS A 390 -4.12 -9.55 39.79
C LYS A 390 -3.14 -10.47 40.52
N SER A 391 -2.13 -11.00 39.80
CA SER A 391 -1.11 -11.91 40.36
C SER A 391 0.31 -11.54 39.89
N PRO A 392 1.01 -10.67 40.63
CA PRO A 392 2.39 -10.26 40.31
C PRO A 392 3.39 -11.42 40.23
N LEU A 393 3.23 -12.45 41.09
CA LEU A 393 4.14 -13.60 41.13
C LEU A 393 4.07 -14.45 39.85
N LEU A 394 2.85 -14.74 39.37
CA LEU A 394 2.66 -15.52 38.13
C LEU A 394 3.16 -14.75 36.92
N PHE A 395 2.88 -13.44 36.87
CA PHE A 395 3.40 -12.55 35.83
C PHE A 395 4.94 -12.59 35.77
N ARG A 396 5.61 -12.43 36.92
CA ARG A 396 7.08 -12.41 36.97
C ARG A 396 7.69 -13.75 36.54
N ALA A 397 7.13 -14.87 37.00
CA ALA A 397 7.59 -16.21 36.61
C ALA A 397 7.50 -16.41 35.09
N ALA A 398 6.42 -15.94 34.47
CA ALA A 398 6.23 -16.02 33.03
C ALA A 398 7.19 -15.13 32.25
N LEU A 399 7.37 -13.89 32.70
CA LEU A 399 8.28 -12.95 32.05
C LEU A 399 9.72 -13.49 32.06
N LEU A 400 10.15 -14.08 33.19
CA LEU A 400 11.46 -14.74 33.30
C LEU A 400 11.58 -15.93 32.35
N LYS A 401 10.56 -16.79 32.27
CA LYS A 401 10.55 -17.93 31.34
C LYS A 401 10.67 -17.47 29.88
N ALA A 402 9.93 -16.43 29.49
CA ALA A 402 9.99 -15.86 28.14
C ALA A 402 11.36 -15.23 27.85
N LEU A 403 11.97 -14.55 28.82
CA LEU A 403 13.34 -14.04 28.70
C LEU A 403 14.37 -15.16 28.52
N ASP A 404 14.24 -16.27 29.25
CA ASP A 404 15.16 -17.40 29.14
C ASP A 404 15.04 -18.07 27.75
N ALA A 405 13.82 -18.19 27.21
CA ALA A 405 13.57 -18.73 25.88
C ALA A 405 14.15 -17.85 24.76
N HIS A 406 13.86 -16.54 24.78
CA HIS A 406 14.46 -15.58 23.85
C HIS A 406 15.98 -15.50 24.02
N GLY A 407 16.47 -15.54 25.27
CA GLY A 407 17.89 -15.59 25.58
C GLY A 407 18.59 -16.79 24.96
N ALA A 408 18.02 -17.98 25.06
CA ALA A 408 18.57 -19.19 24.46
C ALA A 408 18.70 -19.07 22.93
N ALA A 409 17.74 -18.43 22.26
CA ALA A 409 17.79 -18.18 20.82
C ALA A 409 18.89 -17.18 20.39
N HIS A 410 19.39 -16.38 21.33
CA HIS A 410 20.30 -15.25 21.08
C HIS A 410 21.65 -15.35 21.84
N GLY A 411 22.06 -16.56 22.22
CA GLY A 411 23.37 -16.81 22.85
C GLY A 411 23.44 -16.41 24.34
N GLY A 412 22.29 -16.31 25.00
CA GLY A 412 22.13 -15.98 26.41
C GLY A 412 21.83 -14.50 26.68
N THR A 413 21.46 -14.20 27.94
CA THR A 413 21.20 -12.84 28.42
C THR A 413 22.03 -12.47 29.63
N GLN A 414 22.40 -11.20 29.73
CA GLN A 414 23.02 -10.60 30.90
C GLN A 414 21.99 -9.73 31.64
N ARG A 415 22.02 -9.75 32.98
CA ARG A 415 21.14 -8.95 33.83
C ARG A 415 21.94 -7.86 34.55
N SER A 416 21.36 -6.67 34.64
CA SER A 416 21.87 -5.52 35.39
C SER A 416 20.71 -4.70 35.93
N SER A 417 20.97 -3.61 36.66
CA SER A 417 19.92 -2.71 37.11
C SER A 417 20.42 -1.28 37.27
N PHE A 418 19.50 -0.32 37.28
CA PHE A 418 19.76 1.06 37.66
C PHE A 418 18.60 1.62 38.48
N VAL A 419 18.84 2.70 39.22
CA VAL A 419 17.80 3.40 40.00
C VAL A 419 17.43 4.71 39.30
N HIS A 420 16.13 5.00 39.21
CA HIS A 420 15.61 6.26 38.70
C HIS A 420 14.45 6.74 39.56
N GLU A 421 14.54 7.96 40.08
CA GLU A 421 13.50 8.57 40.95
C GLU A 421 13.09 7.68 42.15
N GLY A 422 14.02 6.87 42.67
CA GLY A 422 13.78 5.92 43.76
C GLY A 422 13.23 4.56 43.35
N VAL A 423 12.99 4.32 42.05
CA VAL A 423 12.52 3.05 41.50
C VAL A 423 13.69 2.28 40.89
N THR A 424 13.83 1.00 41.26
CA THR A 424 14.80 0.09 40.64
C THR A 424 14.26 -0.42 39.31
N VAL A 425 15.06 -0.27 38.25
CA VAL A 425 14.79 -0.82 36.93
C VAL A 425 15.73 -2.00 36.69
N GLU A 426 15.16 -3.20 36.57
CA GLU A 426 15.87 -4.41 36.14
C GLU A 426 16.08 -4.36 34.62
N VAL A 427 17.27 -4.73 34.15
CA VAL A 427 17.64 -4.69 32.73
C VAL A 427 18.16 -6.06 32.31
N THR A 428 17.55 -6.63 31.27
CA THR A 428 17.97 -7.91 30.68
C THR A 428 18.33 -7.70 29.22
N ARG A 429 19.57 -8.05 28.81
CA ARG A 429 20.07 -7.82 27.45
C ARG A 429 20.82 -9.02 26.88
N SER A 430 20.59 -9.36 25.61
CA SER A 430 21.41 -10.34 24.88
C SER A 430 22.63 -9.67 24.23
N ALA A 431 23.70 -10.43 23.98
CA ALA A 431 24.94 -9.89 23.41
C ALA A 431 24.76 -9.31 21.99
N ASP A 432 23.78 -9.82 21.23
CA ASP A 432 23.44 -9.35 19.90
C ASP A 432 22.41 -8.20 19.89
N GLY A 433 21.92 -7.78 21.07
CA GLY A 433 20.96 -6.68 21.26
C GLY A 433 19.51 -7.03 20.93
N ARG A 434 19.19 -8.29 20.65
CA ARG A 434 17.83 -8.75 20.30
C ARG A 434 16.88 -8.81 21.48
N VAL A 435 17.39 -9.14 22.66
CA VAL A 435 16.71 -8.94 23.94
C VAL A 435 17.23 -7.66 24.56
N ARG A 436 16.33 -6.74 24.96
CA ARG A 436 16.69 -5.47 25.61
C ARG A 436 15.56 -4.98 26.53
N GLN A 437 15.18 -5.81 27.48
CA GLN A 437 14.09 -5.51 28.38
C GLN A 437 14.53 -4.60 29.53
N HIS A 438 13.70 -3.61 29.83
CA HIS A 438 13.73 -2.78 31.02
C HIS A 438 12.43 -3.04 31.80
N HIS A 439 12.53 -3.48 33.04
CA HIS A 439 11.39 -3.87 33.88
C HIS A 439 11.41 -3.13 35.21
N ALA A 440 10.26 -2.58 35.63
CA ALA A 440 10.13 -1.85 36.89
C ALA A 440 8.72 -1.98 37.49
N SER A 441 8.63 -2.03 38.82
CA SER A 441 7.38 -1.99 39.57
C SER A 441 7.19 -0.62 40.21
N VAL A 442 6.05 0.05 39.97
CA VAL A 442 5.73 1.37 40.54
C VAL A 442 4.30 1.38 41.09
N GLY A 443 4.16 1.39 42.41
CA GLY A 443 2.84 1.22 43.05
C GLY A 443 2.23 -0.14 42.70
N GLU A 444 1.05 -0.14 42.10
CA GLU A 444 0.36 -1.35 41.62
C GLU A 444 0.65 -1.68 40.15
N LEU A 445 1.52 -0.91 39.49
CA LEU A 445 1.82 -1.04 38.07
C LEU A 445 3.12 -1.79 37.84
N GLU A 446 3.10 -2.69 36.86
CA GLU A 446 4.29 -3.33 36.30
C GLU A 446 4.57 -2.76 34.91
N LEU A 447 5.81 -2.29 34.71
CA LEU A 447 6.25 -1.60 33.50
C LEU A 447 7.29 -2.45 32.78
N VAL A 448 7.06 -2.76 31.50
CA VAL A 448 8.02 -3.50 30.65
C VAL A 448 8.29 -2.69 29.39
N SER A 449 9.54 -2.29 29.16
CA SER A 449 9.95 -1.43 28.04
C SER A 449 11.13 -2.00 27.29
N ASN A 450 11.26 -1.69 26.00
CA ASN A 450 12.48 -1.92 25.24
C ASN A 450 13.47 -0.73 25.28
N SER A 451 13.11 0.34 25.99
CA SER A 451 13.85 1.61 25.99
C SER A 451 14.12 2.13 27.41
N PRO A 452 15.39 2.40 27.80
CA PRO A 452 15.70 3.00 29.08
C PRO A 452 15.18 4.44 29.21
N ALA A 453 15.11 5.21 28.12
CA ALA A 453 14.57 6.57 28.17
C ALA A 453 13.04 6.58 28.31
N ALA A 454 12.34 5.67 27.60
CA ALA A 454 10.89 5.57 27.69
C ALA A 454 10.43 5.14 29.09
N ILE A 455 11.04 4.09 29.66
CA ILE A 455 10.66 3.63 31.02
C ILE A 455 10.89 4.71 32.08
N LYS A 456 11.95 5.52 31.97
CA LYS A 456 12.19 6.66 32.87
C LYS A 456 11.07 7.70 32.81
N ARG A 457 10.60 8.04 31.60
CA ARG A 457 9.48 8.97 31.41
C ARG A 457 8.17 8.43 31.97
N VAL A 458 7.89 7.14 31.78
CA VAL A 458 6.70 6.47 32.34
C VAL A 458 6.77 6.44 33.88
N ILE A 459 7.93 6.12 34.46
CA ILE A 459 8.14 6.19 35.93
C ILE A 459 7.90 7.61 36.45
N ALA A 460 8.52 8.62 35.83
CA ALA A 460 8.36 10.02 36.24
C ALA A 460 6.89 10.47 36.18
N THR A 461 6.15 10.06 35.14
CA THR A 461 4.73 10.37 34.99
C THR A 461 3.90 9.67 36.05
N THR A 462 4.15 8.38 36.29
CA THR A 462 3.47 7.58 37.32
C THR A 462 3.65 8.17 38.72
N LEU A 463 4.81 8.77 39.00
CA LEU A 463 5.12 9.46 40.26
C LEU A 463 4.61 10.92 40.31
N GLY A 464 3.87 11.39 39.29
CA GLY A 464 3.35 12.76 39.21
C GLY A 464 4.41 13.84 38.96
N LYS A 465 5.62 13.45 38.55
CA LYS A 465 6.75 14.37 38.26
C LYS A 465 6.77 14.85 36.81
N ALA A 466 5.95 14.26 35.93
CA ALA A 466 5.77 14.67 34.55
C ALA A 466 4.27 14.70 34.17
N PRO A 467 3.85 15.50 33.18
CA PRO A 467 2.46 15.57 32.75
C PRO A 467 1.95 14.22 32.23
N SER A 468 0.76 13.80 32.68
CA SER A 468 0.11 12.58 32.21
C SER A 468 -0.92 12.83 31.13
N LEU A 469 -1.16 11.82 30.30
CA LEU A 469 -2.17 11.83 29.25
C LEU A 469 -3.60 11.97 29.82
N ALA A 470 -3.89 11.32 30.95
CA ALA A 470 -5.19 11.41 31.62
C ALA A 470 -5.64 12.85 31.97
N ARG A 471 -4.68 13.78 32.08
CA ARG A 471 -4.93 15.19 32.42
C ARG A 471 -5.02 16.09 31.19
N GLN A 472 -4.81 15.57 29.99
CA GLN A 472 -4.92 16.37 28.76
C GLN A 472 -6.38 16.62 28.39
N GLU A 473 -6.69 17.86 28.01
CA GLU A 473 -8.07 18.30 27.75
C GLU A 473 -8.67 17.66 26.50
N ASP A 474 -7.86 17.44 25.46
CA ASP A 474 -8.22 16.73 24.22
C ASP A 474 -8.63 15.28 24.51
N PHE A 475 -7.84 14.58 25.34
CA PHE A 475 -8.11 13.21 25.73
C PHE A 475 -9.41 13.10 26.53
N GLN A 476 -9.59 13.95 27.54
CA GLN A 476 -10.82 14.00 28.33
C GLN A 476 -12.04 14.31 27.46
N TYR A 477 -11.90 15.25 26.52
CA TYR A 477 -12.97 15.59 25.59
C TYR A 477 -13.35 14.40 24.71
N MET A 478 -12.38 13.72 24.09
CA MET A 478 -12.65 12.55 23.22
C MET A 478 -13.27 11.38 23.99
N LEU A 479 -12.85 11.15 25.23
CA LEU A 479 -13.46 10.16 26.10
C LEU A 479 -14.90 10.52 26.46
N ALA A 480 -15.19 11.79 26.79
CA ALA A 480 -16.54 12.26 27.10
C ALA A 480 -17.47 12.25 25.88
N ARG A 481 -16.95 12.64 24.70
CA ARG A 481 -17.71 12.79 23.46
C ARG A 481 -18.30 11.46 22.97
N ASP A 482 -17.49 10.41 23.06
CA ASP A 482 -17.79 9.07 22.55
C ASP A 482 -17.87 8.04 23.70
N ALA A 483 -18.28 8.47 24.90
CA ALA A 483 -18.38 7.61 26.09
C ALA A 483 -19.33 6.41 25.89
N GLU A 484 -20.30 6.55 24.99
CA GLU A 484 -21.30 5.52 24.67
C GLU A 484 -20.79 4.52 23.61
N VAL A 485 -19.65 4.78 22.95
CA VAL A 485 -19.11 3.92 21.89
C VAL A 485 -18.34 2.75 22.52
N PRO A 486 -18.73 1.49 22.24
CA PRO A 486 -18.01 0.32 22.76
C PRO A 486 -16.54 0.29 22.32
N SER A 487 -15.63 0.05 23.26
CA SER A 487 -14.19 -0.05 22.97
C SER A 487 -13.53 -1.18 23.75
N ASP A 488 -13.32 -2.33 23.12
CA ASP A 488 -12.45 -3.37 23.68
C ASP A 488 -10.99 -2.92 23.65
N VAL A 489 -10.59 -2.26 22.55
CA VAL A 489 -9.33 -1.54 22.42
C VAL A 489 -9.62 -0.06 22.14
N LEU A 490 -8.93 0.84 22.83
CA LEU A 490 -8.90 2.27 22.57
C LEU A 490 -7.47 2.67 22.21
N ALA A 491 -7.27 3.21 21.02
CA ALA A 491 -6.04 3.89 20.65
C ALA A 491 -6.26 5.40 20.58
N PHE A 492 -5.33 6.18 21.11
CA PHE A 492 -5.40 7.63 21.16
C PHE A 492 -4.06 8.27 20.80
N ILE A 493 -4.14 9.31 19.98
CA ILE A 493 -3.04 10.21 19.63
C ILE A 493 -3.51 11.62 19.95
N GLY A 494 -2.86 12.27 20.92
CA GLY A 494 -3.23 13.61 21.38
C GLY A 494 -2.41 14.74 20.77
N ASP A 495 -2.81 15.97 21.06
CA ASP A 495 -2.23 17.20 20.52
C ASP A 495 -0.72 17.27 20.81
N LEU A 496 -0.31 17.00 22.05
CA LEU A 496 1.09 17.04 22.47
C LEU A 496 1.95 15.97 21.80
N PHE A 497 1.39 14.79 21.51
CA PHE A 497 2.12 13.78 20.75
C PHE A 497 2.37 14.28 19.32
N VAL A 498 1.34 14.79 18.64
CA VAL A 498 1.46 15.31 17.28
C VAL A 498 2.47 16.45 17.24
N GLU A 499 2.35 17.42 18.15
CA GLU A 499 3.28 18.55 18.30
C GLU A 499 4.72 18.06 18.47
N THR A 500 4.94 17.04 19.30
CA THR A 500 6.27 16.44 19.52
C THR A 500 6.78 15.77 18.24
N VAL A 501 5.93 15.02 17.54
CA VAL A 501 6.31 14.24 16.35
C VAL A 501 6.63 15.13 15.15
N VAL A 502 5.90 16.23 14.98
CA VAL A 502 6.17 17.22 13.92
C VAL A 502 7.26 18.21 14.30
N GLY A 503 7.65 18.27 15.58
CA GLY A 503 8.66 19.17 16.11
C GLY A 503 10.08 18.90 15.59
N PRO A 504 10.99 19.89 15.74
CA PRO A 504 12.31 19.85 15.11
C PRO A 504 13.19 18.74 15.68
N ALA A 505 13.09 18.47 16.98
CA ALA A 505 13.91 17.46 17.64
C ALA A 505 13.62 16.07 17.04
N GLN A 506 12.33 15.73 16.91
CA GLN A 506 11.91 14.44 16.39
C GLN A 506 12.22 14.29 14.90
N LYS A 507 11.90 15.30 14.09
CA LYS A 507 12.12 15.26 12.64
C LYS A 507 13.59 15.17 12.26
N ILE A 508 14.44 15.94 12.93
CA ILE A 508 15.88 15.91 12.67
C ILE A 508 16.49 14.61 13.20
N ALA A 509 16.05 14.10 14.37
CA ALA A 509 16.52 12.81 14.88
C ALA A 509 16.12 11.66 13.94
N ALA A 510 14.88 11.64 13.45
CA ALA A 510 14.39 10.67 12.48
C ALA A 510 15.21 10.71 11.17
N ALA A 511 15.46 11.91 10.63
CA ALA A 511 16.27 12.08 9.43
C ALA A 511 17.72 11.59 9.64
N ARG A 512 18.37 11.97 10.75
CA ARG A 512 19.71 11.47 11.10
C ARG A 512 19.76 9.95 11.21
N ARG A 513 18.73 9.33 11.79
CA ARG A 513 18.61 7.87 11.89
C ARG A 513 18.46 7.19 10.52
N GLN A 514 17.73 7.80 9.59
CA GLN A 514 17.62 7.28 8.22
C GLN A 514 18.95 7.36 7.47
N VAL A 515 19.70 8.45 7.65
CA VAL A 515 21.08 8.57 7.12
C VAL A 515 21.97 7.47 7.72
N ALA A 516 21.92 7.28 9.04
CA ALA A 516 22.69 6.23 9.71
C ALA A 516 22.32 4.82 9.21
N LEU A 517 21.05 4.55 8.92
CA LEU A 517 20.62 3.29 8.32
C LEU A 517 21.25 3.06 6.93
N ALA A 518 21.25 4.07 6.06
CA ALA A 518 21.87 3.95 4.74
C ALA A 518 23.38 3.73 4.82
N GLU A 519 24.04 4.32 5.82
CA GLU A 519 25.45 4.08 6.12
C GLU A 519 25.69 2.67 6.67
N LEU A 520 24.83 2.17 7.55
CA LEU A 520 24.88 0.80 8.09
C LEU A 520 24.79 -0.26 6.99
N VAL A 521 23.97 -0.03 5.95
CA VAL A 521 23.77 -0.99 4.85
C VAL A 521 24.93 -0.97 3.83
N ALA A 522 25.79 0.06 3.84
CA ALA A 522 26.85 0.24 2.85
C ALA A 522 27.91 -0.89 2.83
N PRO A 523 28.47 -1.35 3.98
CA PRO A 523 29.42 -2.47 3.99
C PRO A 523 28.84 -3.76 3.42
N SER A 524 27.61 -4.10 3.80
CA SER A 524 26.90 -5.26 3.28
C SER A 524 26.65 -5.14 1.77
N SER A 525 26.27 -3.96 1.29
CA SER A 525 26.06 -3.72 -0.14
C SER A 525 27.35 -3.82 -0.95
N ALA A 526 28.49 -3.40 -0.38
CA ALA A 526 29.80 -3.61 -1.00
C ALA A 526 30.17 -5.09 -1.04
N ALA A 527 29.82 -5.87 -0.01
CA ALA A 527 30.03 -7.31 0.02
C ALA A 527 29.19 -8.03 -1.04
N LEU A 528 27.92 -7.65 -1.19
CA LEU A 528 27.06 -8.15 -2.25
C LEU A 528 27.64 -7.81 -3.63
N LEU A 529 28.04 -6.55 -3.86
CA LEU A 529 28.66 -6.16 -5.12
C LEU A 529 29.96 -6.92 -5.40
N TYR A 530 30.77 -7.20 -4.36
CA TYR A 530 31.96 -8.04 -4.51
C TYR A 530 31.60 -9.43 -5.02
N GLY A 531 30.55 -10.06 -4.47
CA GLY A 531 30.05 -11.34 -4.96
C GLY A 531 29.55 -11.28 -6.39
N TRP A 532 28.87 -10.19 -6.77
CA TRP A 532 28.50 -9.96 -8.17
C TRP A 532 29.74 -9.86 -9.06
N VAL A 533 30.76 -9.10 -8.69
CA VAL A 533 31.95 -8.87 -9.56
C VAL A 533 32.92 -10.06 -9.59
N HIS A 534 33.06 -10.80 -8.50
CA HIS A 534 34.10 -11.84 -8.32
C HIS A 534 33.58 -13.26 -8.12
N GLY A 535 32.26 -13.45 -7.94
CA GLY A 535 31.60 -14.76 -8.01
C GLY A 535 31.75 -15.57 -6.72
N LYS A 536 32.14 -14.88 -5.65
CA LYS A 536 32.37 -15.42 -4.32
C LYS A 536 32.22 -14.30 -3.29
N SER A 537 31.85 -14.66 -2.08
CA SER A 537 31.86 -13.72 -0.96
C SER A 537 33.27 -13.25 -0.62
N PRO A 538 33.45 -12.00 -0.15
CA PRO A 538 34.74 -11.55 0.37
C PRO A 538 35.10 -12.33 1.64
N ARG A 539 36.39 -12.64 1.83
CA ARG A 539 36.89 -13.36 3.03
C ARG A 539 36.81 -12.51 4.27
N ASP A 540 37.18 -11.24 4.14
CA ASP A 540 37.20 -10.27 5.23
C ASP A 540 37.00 -8.85 4.68
N ARG A 541 36.89 -7.90 5.60
CA ARG A 541 36.76 -6.49 5.26
C ARG A 541 37.99 -5.90 4.54
N ARG A 542 39.20 -6.45 4.74
CA ARG A 542 40.42 -5.93 4.09
C ARG A 542 40.38 -6.19 2.59
N GLU A 543 39.91 -7.35 2.19
CA GLU A 543 39.72 -7.70 0.77
C GLU A 543 38.76 -6.73 0.07
N LEU A 544 37.68 -6.31 0.73
CA LEU A 544 36.77 -5.30 0.19
C LEU A 544 37.42 -3.93 0.02
N LEU A 545 38.24 -3.49 0.98
CA LEU A 545 38.98 -2.22 0.87
C LEU A 545 40.02 -2.28 -0.25
N GLN A 546 40.74 -3.39 -0.38
CA GLN A 546 41.73 -3.61 -1.45
C GLN A 546 41.07 -3.63 -2.84
N SER A 547 39.87 -4.20 -2.94
CA SER A 547 39.08 -4.13 -4.18
C SER A 547 38.59 -2.72 -4.51
N GLY A 548 38.59 -1.77 -3.57
CA GLY A 548 38.02 -0.44 -3.78
C GLY A 548 36.49 -0.41 -3.93
N LEU A 549 35.80 -1.55 -3.74
CA LEU A 549 34.33 -1.61 -3.69
C LEU A 549 33.78 -1.09 -2.36
N LEU A 550 34.60 -1.13 -1.30
CA LEU A 550 34.32 -0.49 -0.02
C LEU A 550 35.28 0.69 0.17
N SER A 551 34.75 1.87 0.53
CA SER A 551 35.58 3.01 0.92
C SER A 551 35.92 2.94 2.42
N PRO A 552 37.10 3.42 2.86
CA PRO A 552 37.38 3.63 4.28
C PRO A 552 36.33 4.50 4.99
N LEU A 553 35.66 5.39 4.26
CA LEU A 553 34.57 6.23 4.79
C LEU A 553 33.31 5.43 5.12
N ASP A 554 33.07 4.28 4.47
CA ASP A 554 31.89 3.43 4.72
C ASP A 554 31.98 2.65 6.04
N SER A 555 33.09 2.81 6.76
CA SER A 555 33.35 2.15 8.04
C SER A 555 32.92 2.98 9.25
N LYS A 556 32.42 4.18 9.00
CA LYS A 556 31.99 5.13 10.01
C LYS A 556 30.74 5.84 9.53
N HIS A 557 29.93 6.24 10.48
CA HIS A 557 28.87 7.19 10.29
C HIS A 557 29.43 8.58 9.96
N THR A 558 28.60 9.43 9.36
CA THR A 558 28.97 10.83 9.11
C THR A 558 29.27 11.59 10.41
N ASP A 559 28.70 11.18 11.55
CA ASP A 559 29.00 11.73 12.88
C ASP A 559 30.31 11.19 13.50
N GLY A 560 31.00 10.28 12.82
CA GLY A 560 32.26 9.66 13.24
C GLY A 560 32.11 8.35 14.00
N ALA A 561 30.90 7.93 14.39
CA ALA A 561 30.68 6.65 15.07
C ALA A 561 31.11 5.48 14.19
N ARG A 562 31.81 4.50 14.78
CA ARG A 562 32.30 3.33 14.05
C ARG A 562 31.16 2.38 13.68
N ILE A 563 31.24 1.81 12.48
CA ILE A 563 30.40 0.70 12.03
C ILE A 563 31.22 -0.59 12.15
N ASP A 564 30.78 -1.49 13.03
CA ASP A 564 31.37 -2.80 13.20
C ASP A 564 30.64 -3.82 12.32
N TRP A 565 31.40 -4.46 11.44
CA TRP A 565 30.86 -5.38 10.46
C TRP A 565 31.94 -6.35 9.95
N GLU A 566 31.51 -7.58 9.70
CA GLU A 566 32.27 -8.65 9.03
C GLU A 566 31.34 -9.37 8.04
N PRO A 567 31.88 -9.99 6.96
CA PRO A 567 31.11 -10.82 6.05
C PRO A 567 30.27 -11.89 6.79
N GLY A 568 29.06 -12.16 6.28
CA GLY A 568 28.05 -13.01 6.93
C GLY A 568 27.37 -12.46 8.19
N ARG A 569 27.74 -11.27 8.71
CA ARG A 569 27.13 -10.69 9.93
C ARG A 569 26.35 -9.40 9.64
N SER A 570 25.40 -9.07 10.51
CA SER A 570 24.72 -7.77 10.49
C SER A 570 25.67 -6.64 10.88
N PRO A 571 25.73 -5.53 10.12
CA PRO A 571 26.39 -4.29 10.54
C PRO A 571 25.80 -3.79 11.85
N ARG A 572 26.65 -3.26 12.74
CA ARG A 572 26.27 -2.73 14.04
C ARG A 572 26.94 -1.39 14.32
N SER A 573 26.22 -0.52 14.99
CA SER A 573 26.75 0.74 15.55
C SER A 573 25.86 1.19 16.73
N PRO A 574 26.15 2.33 17.39
CA PRO A 574 25.26 2.93 18.37
C PRO A 574 23.85 3.25 17.85
N TRP A 575 23.67 3.31 16.52
CA TRP A 575 22.37 3.50 15.87
C TRP A 575 21.56 2.20 15.71
N GLY A 576 22.14 1.05 16.07
CA GLY A 576 21.53 -0.27 15.98
C GLY A 576 22.04 -1.11 14.81
N THR A 577 21.12 -1.83 14.17
CA THR A 577 21.35 -2.71 13.00
C THR A 577 20.36 -2.38 11.89
N PRO A 578 20.59 -2.80 10.62
CA PRO A 578 19.62 -2.60 9.54
C PRO A 578 18.20 -3.11 9.85
N ALA A 579 18.08 -4.21 10.59
CA ALA A 579 16.81 -4.84 10.96
C ALA A 579 16.20 -4.30 12.27
N ALA A 580 16.98 -3.62 13.10
CA ALA A 580 16.57 -3.12 14.42
C ALA A 580 17.39 -1.87 14.76
N LEU A 581 16.86 -0.69 14.42
CA LEU A 581 17.49 0.57 14.79
C LEU A 581 17.14 0.96 16.23
N GLU A 582 17.96 1.81 16.81
CA GLU A 582 17.74 2.31 18.16
C GLU A 582 16.52 3.27 18.21
N PRO A 583 15.69 3.20 19.27
CA PRO A 583 14.63 4.16 19.51
C PRO A 583 15.16 5.59 19.55
N LEU A 584 14.37 6.55 19.05
CA LEU A 584 14.81 7.94 18.98
C LEU A 584 15.09 8.55 20.36
N LEU A 585 14.39 8.09 21.40
CA LEU A 585 14.60 8.55 22.77
C LEU A 585 15.91 8.09 23.41
N ASP A 586 16.46 6.98 22.95
CA ASP A 586 17.71 6.41 23.49
C ASP A 586 18.95 6.96 22.78
N LEU A 587 18.75 7.68 21.67
CA LEU A 587 19.79 8.41 20.98
C LEU A 587 20.09 9.75 21.69
N PRO A 588 21.31 10.31 21.50
CA PRO A 588 21.65 11.60 22.07
C PRO A 588 20.65 12.71 21.65
N PRO A 589 20.19 13.56 22.60
CA PRO A 589 19.20 14.57 22.31
C PRO A 589 19.73 15.60 21.30
N VAL A 590 18.88 16.00 20.35
CA VAL A 590 19.22 17.01 19.36
C VAL A 590 19.19 18.39 20.01
N SER A 591 20.35 18.88 20.46
CA SER A 591 20.49 20.22 21.05
C SER A 591 20.96 21.27 20.04
N LYS A 592 21.75 20.85 19.04
CA LYS A 592 22.26 21.69 17.96
C LYS A 592 22.09 21.03 16.60
N VAL A 593 21.90 21.88 15.59
CA VAL A 593 21.64 21.50 14.20
C VAL A 593 22.55 22.28 13.25
N SER A 594 22.72 21.76 12.06
CA SER A 594 23.40 22.44 10.96
C SER A 594 22.47 23.44 10.25
N ALA A 595 23.04 24.31 9.41
CA ALA A 595 22.24 25.22 8.58
C ALA A 595 21.32 24.45 7.62
N ALA A 596 21.82 23.39 6.97
CA ALA A 596 21.01 22.54 6.10
C ALA A 596 19.85 21.85 6.83
N GLU A 597 20.09 21.34 8.05
CA GLU A 597 19.03 20.75 8.88
C GLU A 597 17.96 21.78 9.27
N ARG A 598 18.37 23.00 9.65
CA ARG A 598 17.45 24.12 9.92
C ARG A 598 16.59 24.43 8.70
N ASP A 599 17.24 24.67 7.56
CA ASP A 599 16.55 25.14 6.35
C ASP A 599 15.55 24.10 5.84
N SER A 600 15.92 22.81 5.91
CA SER A 600 15.06 21.68 5.53
C SER A 600 13.87 21.52 6.48
N TYR A 601 14.11 21.64 7.79
CA TYR A 601 13.04 21.59 8.77
C TYR A 601 12.07 22.77 8.61
N GLU A 602 12.57 23.98 8.40
CA GLU A 602 11.71 25.16 8.18
C GLU A 602 10.90 25.05 6.87
N ALA A 603 11.47 24.44 5.82
CA ALA A 603 10.71 24.13 4.60
C ALA A 603 9.59 23.13 4.88
N LEU A 604 9.88 22.04 5.61
CA LEU A 604 8.88 21.08 6.05
C LEU A 604 7.78 21.76 6.88
N ALA A 605 8.16 22.58 7.87
CA ALA A 605 7.24 23.29 8.75
C ALA A 605 6.31 24.21 7.95
N ARG A 606 6.84 25.02 7.02
CA ARG A 606 6.02 25.86 6.11
C ARG A 606 5.06 25.03 5.25
N SER A 607 5.52 23.88 4.74
CA SER A 607 4.67 22.98 3.94
C SER A 607 3.57 22.34 4.79
N TYR A 608 3.84 22.09 6.07
CA TYR A 608 2.89 21.52 7.01
C TYR A 608 1.84 22.58 7.38
N GLU A 609 2.25 23.79 7.76
CA GLU A 609 1.35 24.92 8.03
C GLU A 609 0.44 25.25 6.83
N ALA A 610 0.98 25.24 5.60
CA ALA A 610 0.21 25.49 4.40
C ALA A 610 -0.88 24.42 4.13
N ARG A 611 -0.67 23.19 4.62
CA ARG A 611 -1.62 22.07 4.49
C ARG A 611 -2.54 21.92 5.71
N TRP A 612 -2.09 22.33 6.89
CA TRP A 612 -2.75 22.12 8.18
C TRP A 612 -2.83 23.46 8.90
N SER A 613 -3.70 24.35 8.39
CA SER A 613 -3.59 25.79 8.65
C SER A 613 -4.34 26.29 9.89
N GLN A 614 -5.05 25.44 10.64
CA GLN A 614 -5.85 25.90 11.78
C GLN A 614 -5.64 25.12 13.08
N TYR A 615 -5.82 23.80 13.11
CA TYR A 615 -5.76 23.04 14.36
C TYR A 615 -4.92 21.75 14.29
N ILE A 616 -4.52 21.24 15.45
CA ILE A 616 -4.01 19.87 15.62
C ILE A 616 -5.20 18.92 15.76
N ASP A 617 -5.11 17.77 15.10
CA ASP A 617 -6.19 16.80 15.07
C ASP A 617 -5.89 15.61 15.98
N PRO A 618 -6.48 15.53 17.19
CA PRO A 618 -6.39 14.31 17.97
C PRO A 618 -7.16 13.20 17.28
N ILE A 619 -6.61 11.98 17.37
CA ILE A 619 -7.15 10.78 16.74
C ILE A 619 -7.55 9.81 17.83
N ALA A 620 -8.81 9.38 17.83
CA ALA A 620 -9.28 8.28 18.65
C ALA A 620 -9.75 7.13 17.76
N VAL A 621 -9.24 5.93 18.01
CA VAL A 621 -9.69 4.69 17.37
C VAL A 621 -10.23 3.76 18.44
N ARG A 622 -11.47 3.31 18.25
CA ARG A 622 -12.15 2.33 19.12
C ARG A 622 -12.37 1.07 18.33
N LEU A 623 -11.97 -0.05 18.89
CA LEU A 623 -12.13 -1.35 18.27
C LEU A 623 -12.95 -2.24 19.20
N SER A 624 -13.91 -2.96 18.64
CA SER A 624 -14.64 -4.00 19.37
C SER A 624 -14.82 -5.25 18.50
N ALA A 625 -14.78 -6.40 19.15
CA ALA A 625 -15.04 -7.68 18.49
C ALA A 625 -16.49 -8.08 18.76
N THR A 626 -17.22 -8.42 17.71
CA THR A 626 -18.58 -8.97 17.80
C THR A 626 -18.60 -10.38 17.26
N ARG A 627 -19.46 -11.24 17.81
CA ARG A 627 -19.75 -12.56 17.25
C ARG A 627 -21.20 -12.58 16.78
N SER A 628 -21.42 -12.94 15.52
CA SER A 628 -22.77 -13.11 14.98
C SER A 628 -22.79 -14.31 14.05
N GLY A 629 -23.68 -15.28 14.31
CA GLY A 629 -23.89 -16.45 13.43
C GLY A 629 -22.64 -17.31 13.18
N GLY A 630 -21.68 -17.36 14.12
CA GLY A 630 -20.41 -18.09 13.98
C GLY A 630 -19.28 -17.30 13.31
N ALA A 631 -19.55 -16.14 12.70
CA ALA A 631 -18.55 -15.24 12.14
C ALA A 631 -18.00 -14.28 13.20
N LYS A 632 -16.69 -13.97 13.13
CA LYS A 632 -16.04 -12.94 13.96
C LYS A 632 -16.10 -11.62 13.22
N GLY A 633 -16.90 -10.69 13.73
CA GLY A 633 -16.97 -9.31 13.26
C GLY A 633 -15.96 -8.45 14.01
N LEU A 634 -15.20 -7.64 13.28
CA LEU A 634 -14.43 -6.55 13.84
C LEU A 634 -15.12 -5.23 13.50
N HIS A 635 -15.41 -4.45 14.53
CA HIS A 635 -15.93 -3.10 14.42
C HIS A 635 -14.83 -2.11 14.81
N ALA A 636 -14.56 -1.16 13.93
CA ALA A 636 -13.61 -0.09 14.15
C ALA A 636 -14.30 1.27 13.96
N GLU A 637 -14.11 2.16 14.92
CA GLU A 637 -14.60 3.54 14.86
C GLU A 637 -13.44 4.51 15.06
N LEU A 638 -13.24 5.37 14.06
CA LEU A 638 -12.23 6.43 14.02
C LEU A 638 -12.92 7.78 14.19
N ARG A 639 -12.38 8.61 15.08
CA ARG A 639 -12.75 10.00 15.29
C ARG A 639 -11.53 10.91 15.09
N VAL A 640 -11.67 11.96 14.27
CA VAL A 640 -10.62 12.97 14.00
C VAL A 640 -11.21 14.37 14.01
N LEU A 641 -10.57 15.34 14.68
CA LEU A 641 -11.07 16.73 14.82
C LEU A 641 -10.03 17.80 14.46
N PRO A 642 -10.19 18.59 13.38
CA PRO A 642 -10.91 18.35 12.13
C PRO A 642 -9.98 17.91 10.98
N PHE A 643 -10.29 16.79 10.36
CA PHE A 643 -9.43 16.07 9.40
C PHE A 643 -8.91 16.82 8.15
N ALA A 644 -9.38 18.02 7.80
CA ALA A 644 -8.93 18.67 6.56
C ALA A 644 -9.14 20.19 6.50
N PRO A 645 -8.33 20.91 5.68
CA PRO A 645 -8.66 22.24 5.17
C PRO A 645 -10.03 22.27 4.52
N ARG A 646 -10.68 23.43 4.59
CA ARG A 646 -12.04 23.69 4.07
C ARG A 646 -12.25 23.21 2.62
N ASP A 647 -11.22 23.30 1.78
CA ASP A 647 -11.28 22.96 0.35
C ASP A 647 -11.25 21.45 0.05
N GLU A 648 -10.59 20.65 0.90
CA GLU A 648 -10.60 19.18 0.77
C GLU A 648 -11.85 18.58 1.41
N ALA A 649 -12.30 19.12 2.55
CA ALA A 649 -13.55 18.71 3.19
C ALA A 649 -14.77 18.89 2.28
N ALA A 650 -14.81 19.97 1.48
CA ALA A 650 -15.89 20.22 0.51
C ALA A 650 -16.03 19.11 -0.55
N ARG A 651 -14.96 18.40 -0.90
CA ARG A 651 -15.00 17.26 -1.85
C ARG A 651 -15.60 16.00 -1.23
N PHE A 652 -15.51 15.85 0.09
CA PHE A 652 -16.10 14.73 0.83
C PHE A 652 -17.52 15.04 1.34
N ASP A 653 -17.92 16.32 1.37
CA ASP A 653 -19.22 16.79 1.86
C ASP A 653 -20.25 17.01 0.73
N LEU A 654 -20.17 16.25 -0.37
CA LEU A 654 -21.12 16.33 -1.49
C LEU A 654 -22.59 16.17 -1.04
N GLY A 655 -22.82 15.37 -0.01
CA GLY A 655 -24.14 15.11 0.59
C GLY A 655 -24.65 16.19 1.54
N GLY A 656 -23.84 17.18 1.91
CA GLY A 656 -24.17 18.11 3.00
C GLY A 656 -24.51 17.36 4.30
N ASN A 657 -25.46 17.85 5.09
CA ASN A 657 -25.86 17.19 6.33
C ASN A 657 -26.67 15.88 6.14
N GLY A 658 -26.91 15.45 4.91
CA GLY A 658 -27.72 14.26 4.60
C GLY A 658 -27.18 12.98 5.22
N ARG A 659 -28.06 12.15 5.78
CA ARG A 659 -27.74 10.85 6.36
C ARG A 659 -28.49 9.73 5.65
N VAL A 660 -27.87 8.56 5.52
CA VAL A 660 -28.45 7.36 4.92
C VAL A 660 -28.13 6.12 5.75
N ALA A 661 -29.15 5.31 6.02
CA ALA A 661 -29.04 4.00 6.66
C ALA A 661 -29.47 2.92 5.67
N PRO A 662 -28.58 2.49 4.75
CA PRO A 662 -28.95 1.49 3.77
C PRO A 662 -29.16 0.13 4.46
N VAL A 663 -30.25 -0.56 4.11
CA VAL A 663 -30.52 -1.94 4.57
C VAL A 663 -29.42 -2.84 4.05
N GLU A 664 -28.90 -3.73 4.89
CA GLU A 664 -27.83 -4.67 4.60
C GLU A 664 -27.88 -5.23 3.15
N LEU A 665 -26.80 -5.03 2.37
CA LEU A 665 -26.64 -5.59 1.03
C LEU A 665 -26.47 -7.13 1.08
N PRO A 666 -27.33 -7.96 0.45
CA PRO A 666 -27.17 -9.41 0.46
C PRO A 666 -25.92 -9.88 -0.30
N SER A 667 -25.68 -9.30 -1.48
CA SER A 667 -24.52 -9.60 -2.33
C SER A 667 -24.21 -8.43 -3.27
N GLY A 668 -22.93 -8.26 -3.61
CA GLY A 668 -22.47 -7.24 -4.56
C GLY A 668 -21.67 -6.12 -3.88
N ALA A 669 -21.57 -4.98 -4.56
CA ALA A 669 -20.95 -3.77 -4.05
C ALA A 669 -21.90 -2.59 -4.19
N ARG A 670 -21.97 -1.72 -3.18
CA ARG A 670 -22.84 -0.53 -3.18
C ARG A 670 -22.17 0.64 -2.49
N LEU A 671 -22.25 1.81 -3.13
CA LEU A 671 -22.01 3.11 -2.53
C LEU A 671 -23.36 3.82 -2.34
N SER A 672 -23.62 4.30 -1.12
CA SER A 672 -24.82 5.07 -0.77
C SER A 672 -24.42 6.45 -0.27
N LEU A 673 -25.15 7.47 -0.68
CA LEU A 673 -24.94 8.87 -0.30
C LEU A 673 -26.24 9.42 0.30
N GLY A 674 -26.16 9.98 1.50
CA GLY A 674 -27.22 10.82 2.05
C GLY A 674 -27.17 12.22 1.42
N ILE A 675 -28.33 12.74 1.02
CA ILE A 675 -28.45 14.03 0.32
C ILE A 675 -29.30 14.99 1.15
N GLY A 676 -28.61 15.86 1.89
CA GLY A 676 -29.21 16.93 2.70
C GLY A 676 -29.78 18.05 1.84
N GLU A 677 -30.54 18.94 2.47
CA GLU A 677 -31.08 20.14 1.79
C GLU A 677 -29.99 21.16 1.46
N ASP A 678 -28.94 21.19 2.28
CA ASP A 678 -27.76 22.04 2.15
C ASP A 678 -26.68 21.47 1.21
N SER A 679 -26.94 20.30 0.60
CA SER A 679 -26.01 19.56 -0.25
C SER A 679 -25.47 20.40 -1.42
N PRO A 680 -24.13 20.49 -1.58
CA PRO A 680 -23.52 21.06 -2.78
C PRO A 680 -24.01 20.42 -4.08
N LEU A 681 -24.24 19.10 -4.08
CA LEU A 681 -24.75 18.36 -5.23
C LEU A 681 -26.12 18.88 -5.68
N ARG A 682 -27.03 19.20 -4.76
CA ARG A 682 -28.34 19.80 -5.10
C ARG A 682 -28.15 21.16 -5.77
N ARG A 683 -27.22 21.98 -5.29
CA ARG A 683 -26.95 23.31 -5.87
C ARG A 683 -26.34 23.20 -7.27
N GLU A 684 -25.36 22.32 -7.46
CA GLU A 684 -24.71 22.10 -8.76
C GLU A 684 -25.70 21.55 -9.80
N LEU A 685 -26.49 20.54 -9.44
CA LEU A 685 -27.51 19.98 -10.34
C LEU A 685 -28.59 21.00 -10.68
N SER A 686 -29.01 21.84 -9.73
CA SER A 686 -29.99 22.90 -9.98
C SER A 686 -29.43 23.93 -10.96
N GLY A 687 -28.20 24.40 -10.74
CA GLY A 687 -27.52 25.36 -11.62
C GLY A 687 -27.28 24.80 -13.04
N ALA A 688 -26.92 23.52 -13.16
CA ALA A 688 -26.79 22.86 -14.45
C ALA A 688 -28.14 22.82 -15.20
N LEU A 689 -29.23 22.46 -14.54
CA LEU A 689 -30.56 22.40 -15.15
C LEU A 689 -31.10 23.78 -15.55
N GLU A 690 -30.78 24.83 -14.80
CA GLU A 690 -31.13 26.23 -15.12
C GLU A 690 -30.45 26.72 -16.42
N LEU A 691 -29.23 26.26 -16.71
CA LEU A 691 -28.53 26.62 -17.95
C LEU A 691 -29.19 26.03 -19.21
N PHE A 692 -29.90 24.90 -19.08
CA PHE A 692 -30.50 24.19 -20.21
C PHE A 692 -32.02 24.39 -20.34
N SER A 693 -32.68 25.00 -19.35
CA SER A 693 -34.13 25.24 -19.35
C SER A 693 -34.49 26.69 -19.03
N ARG A 694 -35.24 27.35 -19.93
CA ARG A 694 -35.87 28.66 -19.65
C ARG A 694 -37.05 28.57 -18.66
N ARG A 695 -37.54 27.37 -18.35
CA ARG A 695 -38.60 27.09 -17.36
C ARG A 695 -37.97 26.21 -16.28
N GLY A 696 -37.38 26.82 -15.25
CA GLY A 696 -36.58 26.15 -14.23
C GLY A 696 -37.18 24.82 -13.77
N ILE A 697 -36.47 23.71 -14.03
CA ILE A 697 -36.85 22.40 -13.53
C ILE A 697 -36.30 22.30 -12.11
N ALA A 698 -37.16 22.49 -11.11
CA ALA A 698 -36.75 22.39 -9.71
C ALA A 698 -36.45 20.93 -9.32
N LEU A 699 -35.42 20.71 -8.49
CA LEU A 699 -35.04 19.40 -7.95
C LEU A 699 -35.92 18.93 -6.77
N ASP A 700 -37.14 19.46 -6.66
CA ASP A 700 -38.08 19.16 -5.57
C ASP A 700 -38.50 17.68 -5.52
N TRP A 701 -38.25 16.94 -6.61
CA TRP A 701 -38.49 15.50 -6.69
C TRP A 701 -37.39 14.67 -6.02
N LEU A 702 -36.17 15.20 -5.87
CA LEU A 702 -35.01 14.46 -5.37
C LEU A 702 -35.12 14.23 -3.85
N GLY A 703 -35.17 12.96 -3.46
CA GLY A 703 -35.19 12.48 -2.08
C GLY A 703 -33.87 12.64 -1.34
N ASP A 704 -33.81 12.06 -0.15
CA ASP A 704 -32.73 12.30 0.80
C ASP A 704 -31.55 11.31 0.65
N TYR A 705 -31.53 10.49 -0.41
CA TYR A 705 -30.43 9.58 -0.70
C TYR A 705 -30.30 9.23 -2.18
N ALA A 706 -29.10 8.80 -2.56
CA ALA A 706 -28.81 8.11 -3.81
C ALA A 706 -27.90 6.90 -3.55
N MET A 707 -28.01 5.88 -4.40
CA MET A 707 -27.15 4.68 -4.35
C MET A 707 -26.68 4.33 -5.75
N VAL A 708 -25.44 3.86 -5.85
CA VAL A 708 -24.90 3.21 -7.05
C VAL A 708 -24.26 1.90 -6.64
N GLY A 709 -24.44 0.86 -7.44
CA GLY A 709 -23.90 -0.45 -7.09
C GLY A 709 -23.87 -1.43 -8.23
N VAL A 710 -23.26 -2.58 -7.97
CA VAL A 710 -23.20 -3.72 -8.87
C VAL A 710 -23.69 -4.96 -8.14
N LEU A 711 -24.52 -5.77 -8.80
CA LEU A 711 -24.86 -7.10 -8.29
C LEU A 711 -23.71 -8.08 -8.55
N ASP A 712 -23.56 -9.04 -7.65
CA ASP A 712 -22.54 -10.09 -7.73
C ASP A 712 -22.90 -11.15 -8.77
N ARG A 713 -22.74 -10.81 -10.05
CA ARG A 713 -23.03 -11.69 -11.18
C ARG A 713 -21.85 -11.82 -12.14
N THR A 714 -21.81 -12.93 -12.86
CA THR A 714 -20.70 -13.37 -13.72
C THR A 714 -20.36 -12.42 -14.86
N GLU A 715 -21.31 -11.60 -15.32
CA GLU A 715 -21.09 -10.53 -16.30
C GLU A 715 -19.97 -9.56 -15.84
N LEU A 716 -19.80 -9.37 -14.52
CA LEU A 716 -18.71 -8.57 -13.96
C LEU A 716 -17.32 -9.13 -14.32
N LEU A 717 -17.17 -10.45 -14.38
CA LEU A 717 -15.90 -11.10 -14.73
C LEU A 717 -15.56 -10.91 -16.20
N ALA A 718 -16.57 -11.01 -17.07
CA ALA A 718 -16.39 -10.79 -18.51
C ALA A 718 -15.95 -9.34 -18.78
N ALA A 719 -16.64 -8.37 -18.18
CA ALA A 719 -16.29 -6.95 -18.31
C ALA A 719 -14.89 -6.64 -17.76
N ALA A 720 -14.52 -7.21 -16.60
CA ALA A 720 -13.20 -6.99 -16.03
C ALA A 720 -12.07 -7.61 -16.86
N ARG A 721 -12.27 -8.80 -17.45
CA ARG A 721 -11.27 -9.43 -18.34
C ARG A 721 -11.04 -8.58 -19.60
N LEU A 722 -12.10 -7.99 -20.17
CA LEU A 722 -12.02 -7.18 -21.38
C LEU A 722 -11.48 -5.76 -21.12
N GLY A 723 -11.85 -5.14 -20.00
CA GLY A 723 -11.37 -3.81 -19.59
C GLY A 723 -9.89 -3.76 -19.15
N GLN A 724 -9.21 -4.91 -19.09
CA GLN A 724 -7.80 -4.99 -18.70
C GLN A 724 -6.81 -4.60 -19.81
N GLY A 725 -7.24 -4.43 -21.07
CA GLY A 725 -6.40 -4.02 -22.20
C GLY A 725 -5.30 -5.05 -22.59
N GLN A 726 -4.57 -4.80 -23.68
CA GLN A 726 -3.44 -5.65 -24.13
C GLN A 726 -2.15 -5.48 -23.30
N SER A 727 -2.20 -4.70 -22.21
CA SER A 727 -1.05 -4.50 -21.33
C SER A 727 -0.69 -5.83 -20.65
N GLN A 728 0.49 -6.37 -20.94
CA GLN A 728 1.05 -7.65 -20.49
C GLN A 728 0.95 -7.88 -18.97
N ARG A 729 -0.19 -8.36 -18.47
CA ARG A 729 -0.47 -8.47 -17.02
C ARG A 729 -0.39 -9.91 -16.53
N ALA A 730 0.30 -10.10 -15.39
CA ALA A 730 0.78 -11.35 -14.81
C ALA A 730 -0.27 -12.36 -14.30
N LEU A 731 -1.56 -12.11 -14.52
CA LEU A 731 -2.65 -12.98 -14.06
C LEU A 731 -2.91 -14.17 -14.98
N GLU A 732 -2.81 -13.96 -16.29
CA GLU A 732 -3.10 -14.99 -17.29
C GLU A 732 -2.00 -15.09 -18.33
N ARG A 733 -1.82 -16.30 -18.85
CA ARG A 733 -0.88 -16.56 -19.93
C ARG A 733 -1.28 -15.75 -21.17
N PRO A 734 -0.35 -15.00 -21.78
CA PRO A 734 -0.63 -14.26 -23.00
C PRO A 734 -1.18 -15.14 -24.14
N PRO A 735 -2.12 -14.62 -24.96
CA PRO A 735 -2.62 -15.33 -26.13
C PRO A 735 -1.51 -15.57 -27.14
N SER A 736 -1.44 -16.77 -27.68
CA SER A 736 -0.74 -17.01 -28.95
C SER A 736 -1.35 -16.19 -30.10
N PRO A 737 -0.61 -15.93 -31.18
CA PRO A 737 -1.15 -15.24 -32.36
C PRO A 737 -2.45 -15.86 -32.91
N GLU A 738 -2.57 -17.19 -32.89
CA GLU A 738 -3.78 -17.91 -33.31
C GLU A 738 -4.98 -17.65 -32.38
N GLU A 739 -4.74 -17.59 -31.07
CA GLU A 739 -5.77 -17.25 -30.06
C GLU A 739 -6.19 -15.77 -30.18
N MET A 740 -5.25 -14.87 -30.49
CA MET A 740 -5.52 -13.44 -30.69
C MET A 740 -6.47 -13.16 -31.86
N VAL A 741 -6.26 -13.83 -33.00
CA VAL A 741 -7.12 -13.69 -34.19
C VAL A 741 -8.56 -14.12 -33.89
N ARG A 742 -8.78 -15.06 -32.95
CA ARG A 742 -10.12 -15.45 -32.49
C ARG A 742 -10.76 -14.42 -31.55
N GLU A 743 -9.97 -13.62 -30.83
CA GLU A 743 -10.43 -12.65 -29.82
C GLU A 743 -10.65 -11.22 -30.38
N ASP A 744 -10.01 -10.85 -31.50
CA ASP A 744 -10.10 -9.51 -32.11
C ASP A 744 -11.51 -9.07 -32.55
N SER A 745 -12.49 -9.96 -32.54
CA SER A 745 -13.89 -9.66 -32.93
C SER A 745 -14.71 -8.87 -31.88
N TYR A 746 -14.17 -8.52 -30.70
CA TYR A 746 -14.96 -7.99 -29.56
C TYR A 746 -14.43 -6.71 -28.87
N ARG A 747 -13.71 -5.81 -29.56
CA ARG A 747 -12.86 -4.78 -28.90
C ARG A 747 -13.32 -3.31 -29.02
N SER A 748 -14.41 -2.90 -28.37
CA SER A 748 -14.61 -1.50 -27.95
C SER A 748 -14.96 -1.38 -26.47
N GLU A 749 -14.45 -0.37 -25.76
CA GLU A 749 -14.76 -0.12 -24.33
C GLU A 749 -16.26 0.12 -24.09
N LEU A 750 -16.97 0.67 -25.08
CA LEU A 750 -18.43 0.84 -25.05
C LEU A 750 -19.20 -0.48 -25.23
N ASP A 751 -18.53 -1.55 -25.69
CA ASP A 751 -19.11 -2.89 -25.81
C ASP A 751 -19.36 -3.56 -24.45
N LEU A 752 -18.78 -3.01 -23.38
CA LEU A 752 -18.79 -3.60 -22.04
C LEU A 752 -19.98 -3.13 -21.20
N LEU A 753 -20.63 -2.02 -21.57
CA LEU A 753 -21.73 -1.44 -20.80
C LEU A 753 -23.05 -2.22 -20.91
N PRO A 754 -23.49 -2.72 -22.09
CA PRO A 754 -24.69 -3.54 -22.18
C PRO A 754 -24.54 -4.86 -21.41
N GLY A 755 -25.40 -5.11 -20.42
CA GLY A 755 -25.43 -6.37 -19.65
C GLY A 755 -24.67 -6.33 -18.32
N LEU A 756 -23.86 -5.30 -18.04
CA LEU A 756 -23.25 -5.13 -16.71
C LEU A 756 -24.34 -5.02 -15.63
N PRO A 757 -24.21 -5.72 -14.48
CA PRO A 757 -25.20 -5.69 -13.41
C PRO A 757 -25.08 -4.41 -12.56
N LEU A 758 -24.74 -3.29 -13.21
CA LEU A 758 -24.65 -1.95 -12.65
C LEU A 758 -26.05 -1.36 -12.48
N TYR A 759 -26.25 -0.66 -11.36
CA TYR A 759 -27.49 0.02 -11.06
C TYR A 759 -27.29 1.33 -10.33
N ALA A 760 -28.31 2.17 -10.41
CA ALA A 760 -28.48 3.36 -9.59
C ALA A 760 -29.89 3.41 -8.98
N VAL A 761 -30.00 3.97 -7.79
CA VAL A 761 -31.25 4.21 -7.09
C VAL A 761 -31.25 5.64 -6.57
N VAL A 762 -32.36 6.35 -6.76
CA VAL A 762 -32.56 7.70 -6.24
C VAL A 762 -33.87 7.71 -5.46
N GLY A 763 -33.81 8.05 -4.17
CA GLY A 763 -35.02 8.23 -3.37
C GLY A 763 -35.82 9.43 -3.89
N LEU A 764 -37.15 9.41 -3.76
CA LEU A 764 -38.04 10.43 -4.29
C LEU A 764 -38.83 11.12 -3.19
N ARG A 765 -38.90 12.46 -3.23
CA ARG A 765 -39.87 13.24 -2.43
C ARG A 765 -41.26 13.22 -3.04
N SER A 766 -41.33 13.21 -4.38
CA SER A 766 -42.60 13.18 -5.13
C SER A 766 -42.45 12.41 -6.43
N ARG A 767 -43.18 11.31 -6.56
CA ARG A 767 -43.21 10.47 -7.76
C ARG A 767 -43.77 11.24 -8.97
N VAL A 768 -44.75 12.11 -8.75
CA VAL A 768 -45.36 12.92 -9.81
C VAL A 768 -44.34 13.93 -10.34
N ALA A 769 -43.62 14.63 -9.46
CA ALA A 769 -42.58 15.58 -9.87
C ALA A 769 -41.43 14.87 -10.60
N ALA A 770 -41.04 13.67 -10.18
CA ALA A 770 -40.04 12.86 -10.86
C ALA A 770 -40.49 12.45 -12.27
N ALA A 771 -41.75 12.05 -12.45
CA ALA A 771 -42.31 11.72 -13.77
C ALA A 771 -42.31 12.93 -14.72
N VAL A 772 -42.60 14.13 -14.21
CA VAL A 772 -42.49 15.38 -14.97
C VAL A 772 -41.04 15.66 -15.36
N ALA A 773 -40.10 15.52 -14.43
CA ALA A 773 -38.67 15.71 -14.69
C ALA A 773 -38.14 14.74 -15.76
N LEU A 774 -38.52 13.46 -15.70
CA LEU A 774 -38.15 12.46 -16.71
C LEU A 774 -38.76 12.77 -18.08
N THR A 775 -40.00 13.29 -18.11
CA THR A 775 -40.64 13.73 -19.36
C THR A 775 -39.91 14.93 -19.97
N ALA A 776 -39.49 15.88 -19.15
CA ALA A 776 -38.68 17.01 -19.60
C ALA A 776 -37.31 16.56 -20.12
N ALA A 777 -36.63 15.67 -19.41
CA ALA A 777 -35.36 15.08 -19.85
C ALA A 777 -35.50 14.35 -21.19
N ARG A 778 -36.60 13.61 -21.39
CA ARG A 778 -36.94 12.99 -22.68
C ARG A 778 -37.09 14.02 -23.80
N GLN A 779 -37.88 15.07 -23.59
CA GLN A 779 -38.06 16.13 -24.59
C GLN A 779 -36.75 16.84 -24.92
N MET A 780 -35.87 17.04 -23.92
CA MET A 780 -34.55 17.63 -24.12
C MET A 780 -33.64 16.73 -24.96
N LEU A 781 -33.58 15.43 -24.66
CA LEU A 781 -32.78 14.46 -25.43
C LEU A 781 -33.29 14.32 -26.87
N GLU A 782 -34.61 14.24 -27.07
CA GLU A 782 -35.23 14.22 -28.40
C GLU A 782 -34.95 15.52 -29.18
N GLY A 783 -34.91 16.68 -28.50
CA GLY A 783 -34.59 17.96 -29.11
C GLY A 783 -33.10 18.14 -29.46
N ALA A 784 -32.19 17.57 -28.66
CA ALA A 784 -30.75 17.68 -28.88
C ALA A 784 -30.21 16.69 -29.92
N ALA A 785 -30.80 15.49 -30.01
CA ALA A 785 -30.36 14.41 -30.90
C ALA A 785 -31.56 13.60 -31.44
N ALA A 786 -32.41 14.23 -32.24
CA ALA A 786 -33.62 13.65 -32.79
C ALA A 786 -33.35 12.31 -33.52
N GLY A 787 -33.98 11.23 -33.06
CA GLY A 787 -33.88 9.90 -33.65
C GLY A 787 -32.64 9.08 -33.27
N ALA A 788 -31.68 9.64 -32.52
CA ALA A 788 -30.49 8.92 -32.08
C ALA A 788 -30.78 7.93 -30.92
N VAL A 789 -31.81 8.22 -30.12
CA VAL A 789 -32.22 7.44 -28.95
C VAL A 789 -33.72 7.19 -29.00
N GLN A 790 -34.14 5.96 -28.73
CA GLN A 790 -35.54 5.55 -28.62
C GLN A 790 -35.93 5.41 -27.15
N TRP A 791 -37.01 6.07 -26.75
CA TRP A 791 -37.53 6.05 -25.39
C TRP A 791 -38.95 5.47 -25.39
N GLN A 792 -39.11 4.24 -24.87
CA GLN A 792 -40.37 3.50 -24.99
C GLN A 792 -40.67 2.59 -23.80
N PRO A 793 -41.97 2.35 -23.47
CA PRO A 793 -42.38 1.29 -22.57
C PRO A 793 -41.78 -0.05 -23.03
N PHE A 794 -41.21 -0.82 -22.10
CA PHE A 794 -40.52 -2.06 -22.43
C PHE A 794 -41.22 -3.28 -21.86
N ALA A 795 -41.48 -3.28 -20.55
CA ALA A 795 -42.05 -4.41 -19.84
C ALA A 795 -42.72 -3.96 -18.54
N ALA A 796 -43.46 -4.86 -17.90
CA ALA A 796 -43.98 -4.66 -16.55
C ALA A 796 -43.50 -5.75 -15.58
N TYR A 797 -43.31 -5.38 -14.31
CA TYR A 797 -42.99 -6.32 -13.23
C TYR A 797 -43.63 -5.85 -11.92
N ARG A 798 -44.35 -6.74 -11.22
CA ARG A 798 -45.13 -6.40 -10.00
C ARG A 798 -45.97 -5.11 -10.14
N ASN A 799 -46.63 -4.94 -11.28
CA ASN A 799 -47.43 -3.73 -11.62
C ASN A 799 -46.62 -2.42 -11.71
N VAL A 800 -45.30 -2.50 -11.81
CA VAL A 800 -44.43 -1.37 -12.11
C VAL A 800 -44.05 -1.42 -13.58
N GLU A 801 -44.26 -0.31 -14.30
CA GLU A 801 -43.84 -0.16 -15.69
C GLU A 801 -42.34 0.13 -15.76
N VAL A 802 -41.65 -0.60 -16.64
CA VAL A 802 -40.23 -0.43 -16.95
C VAL A 802 -40.10 0.20 -18.32
N VAL A 803 -39.37 1.31 -18.37
CA VAL A 803 -39.11 2.05 -19.59
C VAL A 803 -37.69 1.79 -20.07
N ARG A 804 -37.52 1.60 -21.38
CA ARG A 804 -36.22 1.39 -22.02
C ARG A 804 -35.83 2.63 -22.83
N ILE A 805 -34.62 3.09 -22.59
CA ILE A 805 -33.92 4.11 -23.36
C ILE A 805 -32.84 3.37 -24.15
N SER A 806 -32.97 3.31 -25.47
CA SER A 806 -32.03 2.60 -26.34
C SER A 806 -31.45 3.48 -27.44
N GLY A 807 -30.14 3.50 -27.59
CA GLY A 807 -29.46 4.22 -28.68
C GLY A 807 -28.57 3.26 -29.48
N ARG A 808 -28.29 3.59 -30.74
CA ARG A 808 -27.28 2.87 -31.53
C ARG A 808 -26.04 3.73 -31.70
N ASP A 809 -24.89 3.16 -31.39
CA ASP A 809 -23.59 3.72 -31.71
C ASP A 809 -22.72 2.65 -32.38
N ARG A 810 -22.02 3.02 -33.46
CA ARG A 810 -21.15 2.12 -34.27
C ARG A 810 -21.72 0.73 -34.58
N GLY A 811 -23.04 0.63 -34.81
CA GLY A 811 -23.72 -0.62 -35.15
C GLY A 811 -24.16 -1.50 -33.97
N ARG A 812 -23.99 -1.04 -32.71
CA ARG A 812 -24.43 -1.76 -31.51
C ARG A 812 -25.47 -0.96 -30.72
N GLU A 813 -26.39 -1.67 -30.09
CA GLU A 813 -27.48 -1.08 -29.30
C GLU A 813 -27.12 -1.04 -27.81
N LEU A 814 -27.13 0.16 -27.21
CA LEU A 814 -27.01 0.36 -25.76
C LEU A 814 -28.40 0.61 -25.19
N ALA A 815 -28.79 -0.12 -24.14
CA ALA A 815 -30.09 0.01 -23.49
C ALA A 815 -29.96 0.29 -21.99
N LEU A 816 -30.55 1.40 -21.53
CA LEU A 816 -30.74 1.75 -20.13
C LEU A 816 -32.21 1.55 -19.77
N TYR A 817 -32.48 0.85 -18.67
CA TYR A 817 -33.83 0.66 -18.15
C TYR A 817 -34.01 1.54 -16.91
N TYR A 818 -35.21 2.13 -16.75
CA TYR A 818 -35.60 2.76 -15.49
C TYR A 818 -37.06 2.44 -15.12
N ALA A 819 -37.35 2.54 -13.83
CA ALA A 819 -38.70 2.39 -13.29
C ALA A 819 -38.91 3.25 -12.03
N LEU A 820 -40.15 3.67 -11.79
CA LEU A 820 -40.57 4.32 -10.56
C LEU A 820 -41.21 3.27 -9.64
N ALA A 821 -40.44 2.68 -8.72
CA ALA A 821 -40.88 1.58 -7.85
C ALA A 821 -40.97 2.05 -6.39
N GLY A 822 -42.15 1.99 -5.77
CA GLY A 822 -42.33 2.55 -4.43
C GLY A 822 -42.01 4.05 -4.43
N ASP A 823 -41.17 4.50 -3.49
CA ASP A 823 -40.68 5.88 -3.39
C ASP A 823 -39.29 6.06 -4.03
N ASP A 824 -38.93 5.19 -4.98
CA ASP A 824 -37.61 5.15 -5.61
C ASP A 824 -37.68 5.25 -7.14
N LEU A 825 -36.72 5.98 -7.71
CA LEU A 825 -36.34 5.86 -9.11
C LEU A 825 -35.17 4.88 -9.20
N VAL A 826 -35.40 3.75 -9.87
CA VAL A 826 -34.38 2.71 -10.09
C VAL A 826 -33.93 2.72 -11.56
N LEU A 827 -32.62 2.59 -11.79
CA LEU A 827 -32.01 2.56 -13.11
C LEU A 827 -31.01 1.39 -13.22
N SER A 828 -30.96 0.71 -14.36
CA SER A 828 -29.95 -0.34 -14.61
C SER A 828 -29.77 -0.64 -16.10
N PHE A 829 -28.59 -1.13 -16.47
CA PHE A 829 -28.31 -1.69 -17.80
C PHE A 829 -28.64 -3.19 -17.93
N ASN A 830 -29.05 -3.84 -16.82
CA ASN A 830 -29.30 -5.28 -16.74
C ASN A 830 -30.73 -5.56 -16.24
N ARG A 831 -31.44 -6.47 -16.92
CA ARG A 831 -32.87 -6.72 -16.62
C ARG A 831 -33.10 -7.44 -15.29
N THR A 832 -32.20 -8.35 -14.92
CA THR A 832 -32.25 -9.05 -13.62
C THR A 832 -31.93 -8.09 -12.47
N ALA A 833 -30.98 -7.16 -12.68
CA ALA A 833 -30.72 -6.11 -11.71
C ALA A 833 -31.93 -5.20 -11.51
N MET A 834 -32.58 -4.78 -12.61
CA MET A 834 -33.82 -4.00 -12.55
C MET A 834 -34.91 -4.72 -11.73
N ARG A 835 -35.14 -6.01 -12.00
CA ARG A 835 -36.11 -6.84 -11.25
C ARG A 835 -35.80 -6.87 -9.75
N THR A 836 -34.54 -7.13 -9.40
CA THR A 836 -34.06 -7.17 -8.01
C THR A 836 -34.28 -5.84 -7.28
N LEU A 837 -34.05 -4.71 -7.96
CA LEU A 837 -34.24 -3.38 -7.37
C LEU A 837 -35.71 -3.04 -7.18
N ILE A 838 -36.58 -3.40 -8.14
CA ILE A 838 -38.03 -3.23 -7.99
C ILE A 838 -38.53 -4.04 -6.79
N ASP A 839 -38.10 -5.29 -6.64
CA ASP A 839 -38.48 -6.11 -5.48
C ASP A 839 -38.06 -5.47 -4.16
N ARG A 840 -36.81 -5.00 -4.08
CA ARG A 840 -36.30 -4.35 -2.86
C ARG A 840 -36.98 -3.02 -2.56
N ALA A 841 -37.27 -2.22 -3.59
CA ALA A 841 -37.97 -0.95 -3.43
C ALA A 841 -39.40 -1.16 -2.92
N LEU A 842 -40.15 -2.07 -3.54
CA LEU A 842 -41.53 -2.37 -3.14
C LEU A 842 -41.62 -3.03 -1.76
N ASP A 843 -40.59 -3.79 -1.37
CA ASP A 843 -40.53 -4.44 -0.06
C ASP A 843 -39.96 -3.52 1.05
N GLY A 844 -39.57 -2.28 0.74
CA GLY A 844 -38.97 -1.35 1.72
C GLY A 844 -37.58 -1.80 2.22
N LYS A 845 -36.82 -2.53 1.40
CA LYS A 845 -35.50 -3.13 1.73
C LYS A 845 -34.31 -2.37 1.12
N LEU A 846 -34.49 -1.09 0.80
CA LEU A 846 -33.41 -0.24 0.27
C LEU A 846 -32.75 0.57 1.40
N VAL A 847 -33.55 1.29 2.18
CA VAL A 847 -33.14 2.06 3.36
C VAL A 847 -33.97 1.67 4.56
N GLU A 848 -33.37 1.70 5.75
CA GLU A 848 -34.13 1.48 6.99
C GLU A 848 -35.08 2.66 7.24
N PRO A 849 -36.31 2.42 7.75
CA PRO A 849 -37.20 3.51 8.12
C PRO A 849 -36.54 4.40 9.17
N ARG A 850 -36.55 5.72 8.96
CA ARG A 850 -36.05 6.69 9.96
C ARG A 850 -36.77 6.45 11.29
N ARG A 851 -36.06 5.93 12.29
CA ARG A 851 -36.55 5.89 13.67
C ARG A 851 -36.63 7.33 14.16
N GLY A 852 -37.85 7.79 14.46
CA GLY A 852 -38.14 9.20 14.77
C GLY A 852 -37.21 9.79 15.84
N GLY A 853 -36.52 10.87 15.46
CA GLY A 853 -35.62 11.70 16.26
C GLY A 853 -34.84 12.66 15.32
N PRO A 854 -34.36 13.83 15.79
CA PRO A 854 -33.45 14.65 14.99
C PRO A 854 -32.24 13.80 14.59
N ALA A 855 -31.85 13.85 13.31
CA ALA A 855 -30.85 13.00 12.64
C ALA A 855 -29.94 12.25 13.63
N GLY A 856 -30.27 10.99 13.90
CA GLY A 856 -29.50 10.17 14.83
C GLY A 856 -28.05 10.14 14.36
N THR A 857 -27.13 10.53 15.25
CA THR A 857 -25.68 10.60 15.01
C THR A 857 -25.04 9.25 14.64
N ALA A 858 -25.84 8.17 14.51
CA ALA A 858 -25.42 6.81 14.17
C ALA A 858 -25.30 6.53 12.67
N ASP A 859 -26.04 7.26 11.82
CA ASP A 859 -26.11 6.98 10.38
C ASP A 859 -24.96 7.64 9.60
N GLY A 860 -24.52 6.99 8.52
CA GLY A 860 -23.47 7.51 7.64
C GLY A 860 -23.98 8.60 6.69
N GLN A 861 -23.10 9.50 6.26
CA GLN A 861 -23.33 10.37 5.10
C GLN A 861 -22.94 9.65 3.81
N VAL A 862 -21.82 8.92 3.84
CA VAL A 862 -21.35 8.06 2.73
C VAL A 862 -21.18 6.65 3.27
N VAL A 863 -21.86 5.69 2.66
CA VAL A 863 -21.80 4.27 3.08
C VAL A 863 -21.31 3.42 1.92
N LEU A 864 -20.20 2.72 2.11
CA LEU A 864 -19.64 1.76 1.17
C LEU A 864 -19.83 0.34 1.71
N GLU A 865 -20.45 -0.54 0.93
CA GLU A 865 -20.63 -1.95 1.26
C GLU A 865 -20.04 -2.86 0.18
N LEU A 866 -19.35 -3.91 0.62
CA LEU A 866 -18.87 -5.02 -0.20
C LEU A 866 -19.31 -6.34 0.45
N ALA A 867 -20.13 -7.10 -0.27
CA ALA A 867 -20.67 -8.38 0.17
C ALA A 867 -20.47 -9.43 -0.93
N PRO A 868 -19.27 -9.99 -1.10
CA PRO A 868 -19.05 -11.05 -2.10
C PRO A 868 -19.69 -12.36 -1.68
N SER A 869 -20.44 -12.98 -2.60
CA SER A 869 -20.97 -14.32 -2.43
C SER A 869 -19.83 -15.34 -2.40
N LYS A 870 -20.04 -16.49 -1.72
CA LYS A 870 -19.01 -17.54 -1.55
C LYS A 870 -18.36 -18.00 -2.87
N LYS A 871 -19.13 -18.05 -3.95
CA LYS A 871 -18.70 -18.44 -5.29
C LYS A 871 -19.06 -17.37 -6.35
N GLY A 872 -19.27 -16.13 -5.90
CA GLY A 872 -19.71 -15.03 -6.77
C GLY A 872 -18.58 -14.40 -7.57
N ALA A 873 -18.94 -13.67 -8.62
CA ALA A 873 -18.04 -12.93 -9.49
C ALA A 873 -17.18 -11.90 -8.74
N LEU A 874 -17.76 -11.17 -7.79
CA LEU A 874 -17.07 -10.14 -7.02
C LEU A 874 -15.90 -10.73 -6.21
N ARG A 875 -16.07 -11.93 -5.65
CA ARG A 875 -14.99 -12.63 -4.93
C ARG A 875 -13.83 -12.95 -5.87
N THR A 876 -14.14 -13.44 -7.06
CA THR A 876 -13.14 -13.76 -8.10
C THR A 876 -12.45 -12.49 -8.59
N LEU A 877 -13.19 -11.38 -8.78
CA LEU A 877 -12.60 -10.08 -9.12
C LEU A 877 -11.66 -9.56 -8.06
N LEU A 878 -12.04 -9.65 -6.78
CA LEU A 878 -11.15 -9.27 -5.67
C LEU A 878 -9.90 -10.14 -5.66
N THR A 879 -10.02 -11.43 -5.99
CA THR A 879 -8.87 -12.34 -6.14
C THR A 879 -7.93 -11.85 -7.22
N TRP A 880 -8.47 -11.57 -8.41
CA TRP A 880 -7.70 -11.10 -9.54
C TRP A 880 -7.00 -9.77 -9.22
N GLY A 881 -7.73 -8.82 -8.63
CA GLY A 881 -7.20 -7.53 -8.21
C GLY A 881 -6.04 -7.68 -7.22
N LEU A 882 -6.19 -8.51 -6.18
CA LEU A 882 -5.13 -8.74 -5.20
C LEU A 882 -3.89 -9.41 -5.79
N VAL A 883 -4.06 -10.42 -6.64
CA VAL A 883 -2.92 -11.09 -7.30
C VAL A 883 -2.21 -10.14 -8.26
N MET A 884 -2.95 -9.30 -9.00
CA MET A 884 -2.35 -8.27 -9.86
C MET A 884 -1.56 -7.23 -9.09
N ALA A 885 -2.15 -6.65 -8.03
CA ALA A 885 -1.47 -5.68 -7.18
C ALA A 885 -0.17 -6.29 -6.62
N SER A 886 -0.26 -7.54 -6.18
CA SER A 886 0.89 -8.30 -5.71
C SER A 886 1.96 -8.54 -6.77
N ALA A 887 1.59 -8.78 -8.03
CA ALA A 887 2.54 -9.06 -9.09
C ALA A 887 3.23 -7.77 -9.59
N GLU A 888 2.47 -6.67 -9.70
CA GLU A 888 2.98 -5.38 -10.15
C GLU A 888 4.03 -4.81 -9.17
N GLY A 889 3.78 -4.89 -7.87
CA GLY A 889 4.70 -4.40 -6.82
C GLY A 889 5.96 -5.27 -6.63
N ASN A 890 6.01 -6.46 -7.22
CA ASN A 890 7.01 -7.48 -6.90
C ASN A 890 8.36 -7.32 -7.62
N ARG A 891 8.45 -6.46 -8.64
CA ARG A 891 9.72 -6.22 -9.37
C ARG A 891 10.88 -5.86 -8.43
N GLN A 892 10.63 -5.00 -7.45
CA GLN A 892 11.64 -4.60 -6.47
C GLN A 892 12.02 -5.74 -5.52
N ALA A 893 11.07 -6.56 -5.10
CA ALA A 893 11.33 -7.72 -4.25
C ALA A 893 12.22 -8.74 -4.98
N ARG A 894 11.91 -9.03 -6.26
CA ARG A 894 12.75 -9.89 -7.12
C ARG A 894 14.17 -9.34 -7.26
N ALA A 895 14.33 -8.05 -7.58
CA ALA A 895 15.64 -7.42 -7.71
C ALA A 895 16.43 -7.38 -6.39
N THR A 896 15.75 -7.19 -5.25
CA THR A 896 16.37 -7.27 -3.92
C THR A 896 16.81 -8.71 -3.60
N ALA A 897 16.03 -9.70 -4.02
CA ALA A 897 16.40 -11.11 -3.87
C ALA A 897 17.63 -11.44 -4.74
N GLU A 898 17.64 -10.95 -5.97
CA GLU A 898 18.77 -11.12 -6.89
C GLU A 898 20.07 -10.54 -6.33
N ALA A 899 20.01 -9.35 -5.71
CA ALA A 899 21.15 -8.72 -5.06
C ALA A 899 21.84 -9.67 -4.07
N VAL A 900 21.07 -10.37 -3.23
CA VAL A 900 21.57 -11.30 -2.22
C VAL A 900 21.96 -12.65 -2.83
N LEU A 901 21.10 -13.22 -3.68
CA LEU A 901 21.30 -14.54 -4.27
C LEU A 901 22.53 -14.59 -5.19
N ARG A 902 22.79 -13.52 -5.96
CA ARG A 902 24.02 -13.43 -6.76
C ARG A 902 25.22 -12.92 -5.95
N GLY A 903 24.98 -12.07 -4.96
CA GLY A 903 26.04 -11.50 -4.13
C GLY A 903 26.64 -12.49 -3.12
N VAL A 904 25.92 -13.56 -2.78
CA VAL A 904 26.37 -14.61 -1.87
C VAL A 904 26.05 -15.98 -2.48
N PRO A 905 26.81 -16.40 -3.52
CA PRO A 905 26.52 -17.62 -4.27
C PRO A 905 26.57 -18.87 -3.38
N GLU A 906 27.31 -18.83 -2.27
CA GLU A 906 27.46 -19.95 -1.34
C GLU A 906 26.14 -20.32 -0.65
N THR A 907 25.22 -19.37 -0.47
CA THR A 907 23.92 -19.61 0.17
C THR A 907 22.75 -19.55 -0.81
N ALA A 908 22.99 -19.26 -2.09
CA ALA A 908 21.95 -19.02 -3.10
C ALA A 908 20.99 -20.21 -3.33
N HIS A 909 21.44 -21.42 -3.02
CA HIS A 909 20.64 -22.65 -3.08
C HIS A 909 19.88 -22.96 -1.77
N GLN A 910 20.14 -22.21 -0.69
CA GLN A 910 19.51 -22.33 0.61
C GLN A 910 18.60 -21.12 0.86
N ALA A 911 17.33 -21.26 0.48
CA ALA A 911 16.37 -20.15 0.50
C ALA A 911 16.22 -19.48 1.88
N GLU A 912 16.17 -20.25 2.96
CA GLU A 912 16.06 -19.68 4.31
C GLU A 912 17.34 -18.95 4.74
N ARG A 913 18.51 -19.54 4.49
CA ARG A 913 19.79 -18.91 4.84
C ARG A 913 20.03 -17.62 4.05
N SER A 914 19.63 -17.59 2.77
CA SER A 914 19.63 -16.36 1.97
C SER A 914 18.65 -15.32 2.53
N GLY A 915 17.49 -15.76 3.04
CA GLY A 915 16.54 -14.89 3.72
C GLY A 915 17.09 -14.26 5.00
N GLU A 916 17.71 -15.06 5.86
CA GLU A 916 18.38 -14.58 7.09
C GLU A 916 19.49 -13.58 6.77
N LEU A 917 20.29 -13.86 5.73
CA LEU A 917 21.35 -12.97 5.30
C LEU A 917 20.79 -11.66 4.72
N SER A 918 19.71 -11.72 3.94
CA SER A 918 19.00 -10.54 3.45
C SER A 918 18.51 -9.68 4.62
N LEU A 919 17.92 -10.28 5.65
CA LEU A 919 17.49 -9.56 6.85
C LEU A 919 18.67 -8.91 7.57
N ALA A 920 19.80 -9.63 7.72
CA ALA A 920 21.00 -9.12 8.37
C ALA A 920 21.65 -7.98 7.58
N TYR A 921 21.70 -8.09 6.25
CA TYR A 921 22.41 -7.14 5.38
C TYR A 921 21.59 -5.91 5.05
N LEU A 922 20.30 -6.08 4.77
CA LEU A 922 19.42 -5.06 4.20
C LEU A 922 18.26 -4.67 5.14
N GLY A 923 18.04 -5.43 6.23
CA GLY A 923 16.91 -5.21 7.15
C GLY A 923 15.56 -5.65 6.59
N VAL A 924 15.55 -6.42 5.49
CA VAL A 924 14.35 -6.93 4.81
C VAL A 924 14.61 -8.31 4.24
N VAL A 925 13.56 -9.12 4.12
CA VAL A 925 13.59 -10.33 3.29
C VAL A 925 12.59 -10.19 2.14
N PRO A 926 13.03 -10.24 0.88
CA PRO A 926 12.13 -10.22 -0.25
C PRO A 926 11.33 -11.53 -0.35
N LEU A 927 10.05 -11.41 -0.68
CA LEU A 927 9.13 -12.52 -0.89
C LEU A 927 8.51 -12.45 -2.28
N THR A 928 8.09 -13.59 -2.81
CA THR A 928 7.30 -13.67 -4.05
C THR A 928 5.88 -13.10 -3.84
N PRO A 929 5.10 -12.85 -4.90
CA PRO A 929 3.71 -12.41 -4.80
C PRO A 929 2.84 -13.35 -3.94
N ASP A 930 3.23 -14.62 -3.87
CA ASP A 930 2.50 -15.65 -3.12
C ASP A 930 3.09 -15.88 -1.71
N GLY A 931 4.07 -15.06 -1.28
CA GLY A 931 4.67 -15.08 0.05
C GLY A 931 5.78 -16.11 0.25
N ARG A 932 6.39 -16.60 -0.84
CA ARG A 932 7.47 -17.60 -0.80
C ARG A 932 8.84 -16.96 -0.94
N ARG A 933 9.91 -17.72 -0.67
CA ARG A 933 11.28 -17.28 -0.94
C ARG A 933 11.62 -17.44 -2.43
N TYR A 934 12.43 -16.54 -2.95
CA TYR A 934 13.10 -16.72 -4.24
C TYR A 934 14.26 -17.72 -4.14
N ALA A 935 14.59 -18.34 -5.26
CA ALA A 935 15.77 -19.17 -5.40
C ALA A 935 16.53 -18.80 -6.68
N LEU A 936 17.84 -19.04 -6.71
CA LEU A 936 18.63 -18.90 -7.92
C LEU A 936 18.79 -20.26 -8.62
N THR A 937 18.39 -20.33 -9.89
CA THR A 937 18.42 -21.55 -10.72
C THR A 937 19.26 -21.34 -11.98
N PRO A 938 19.62 -22.42 -12.72
CA PRO A 938 20.15 -22.34 -14.09
C PRO A 938 19.57 -21.22 -14.96
N THR A 939 18.25 -21.11 -14.94
CA THR A 939 17.48 -20.18 -15.76
C THR A 939 17.26 -18.80 -15.10
N GLY A 940 17.98 -18.50 -14.02
CA GLY A 940 17.91 -17.23 -13.29
C GLY A 940 17.12 -17.28 -11.98
N ILE A 941 16.69 -16.09 -11.54
CA ILE A 941 15.88 -15.93 -10.33
C ILE A 941 14.50 -16.55 -10.52
N MET A 942 14.19 -17.55 -9.71
CA MET A 942 12.97 -18.34 -9.78
C MET A 942 12.00 -17.96 -8.66
N ASP A 943 10.75 -17.71 -9.07
CA ASP A 943 9.57 -17.83 -8.23
C ASP A 943 9.08 -19.28 -8.28
N PRO A 944 8.99 -20.02 -7.15
CA PRO A 944 8.55 -21.42 -7.15
C PRO A 944 7.16 -21.68 -7.77
N LEU A 945 6.30 -20.66 -7.85
CA LEU A 945 4.95 -20.78 -8.42
C LEU A 945 4.80 -20.12 -9.79
N ARG A 946 5.74 -19.27 -10.19
CA ARG A 946 5.66 -18.46 -11.41
C ARG A 946 6.85 -18.66 -12.36
N GLY A 947 7.78 -19.52 -11.99
CA GLY A 947 8.93 -19.86 -12.81
C GLY A 947 9.99 -18.76 -12.86
N THR A 948 10.73 -18.73 -13.95
CA THR A 948 11.74 -17.71 -14.26
C THR A 948 11.29 -16.85 -15.42
N ALA A 949 12.03 -15.79 -15.74
CA ALA A 949 11.75 -14.99 -16.94
C ALA A 949 11.89 -15.81 -18.23
N HIS A 950 12.80 -16.78 -18.24
CA HIS A 950 12.99 -17.72 -19.35
C HIS A 950 11.81 -18.69 -19.52
N ALA A 951 11.33 -19.25 -18.41
CA ALA A 951 10.24 -20.21 -18.39
C ALA A 951 9.13 -19.77 -17.42
N PRO A 952 8.35 -18.73 -17.78
CA PRO A 952 7.30 -18.21 -16.92
C PRO A 952 6.13 -19.20 -16.82
N LEU A 953 5.53 -19.24 -15.63
CA LEU A 953 4.39 -20.07 -15.29
C LEU A 953 3.24 -19.20 -14.78
N TRP A 954 2.05 -19.44 -15.31
CA TRP A 954 0.80 -18.83 -14.87
C TRP A 954 -0.01 -19.87 -14.12
N PRO A 955 0.04 -19.89 -12.77
CA PRO A 955 -0.73 -20.83 -11.97
C PRO A 955 -2.22 -20.52 -12.04
N SER A 956 -3.06 -21.49 -11.70
CA SER A 956 -4.48 -21.25 -11.45
C SER A 956 -4.65 -20.28 -10.29
N VAL A 957 -5.48 -19.26 -10.46
CA VAL A 957 -5.81 -18.29 -9.41
C VAL A 957 -7.21 -18.53 -8.83
N PRO A 958 -7.40 -18.39 -7.50
CA PRO A 958 -6.39 -18.06 -6.49
C PRO A 958 -5.36 -19.19 -6.31
N THR A 959 -4.09 -18.83 -6.18
CA THR A 959 -3.05 -19.81 -5.85
C THR A 959 -3.33 -20.38 -4.46
N ALA A 960 -3.33 -21.71 -4.32
CA ALA A 960 -3.51 -22.37 -3.02
C ALA A 960 -2.48 -21.85 -1.99
N ASP A 961 -2.94 -21.68 -0.74
CA ASP A 961 -2.17 -21.20 0.42
C ASP A 961 -1.57 -19.79 0.31
N SER A 962 -1.79 -19.08 -0.80
CA SER A 962 -1.35 -17.69 -0.96
C SER A 962 -2.04 -16.75 0.04
N ALA A 963 -1.40 -15.62 0.34
CA ALA A 963 -2.00 -14.57 1.18
C ALA A 963 -3.35 -14.09 0.61
N ALA A 964 -3.46 -13.93 -0.70
CA ALA A 964 -4.71 -13.54 -1.37
C ALA A 964 -5.82 -14.60 -1.17
N ALA A 965 -5.48 -15.89 -1.30
CA ALA A 965 -6.42 -16.98 -1.07
C ALA A 965 -6.92 -17.01 0.38
N ARG A 966 -6.01 -16.90 1.35
CA ARG A 966 -6.34 -16.90 2.79
C ARG A 966 -7.19 -15.70 3.19
N LEU A 967 -6.82 -14.50 2.76
CA LEU A 967 -7.59 -13.28 3.04
C LEU A 967 -9.00 -13.37 2.49
N LEU A 968 -9.15 -13.83 1.26
CA LEU A 968 -10.48 -13.97 0.67
C LEU A 968 -11.25 -15.12 1.29
N ALA A 969 -10.62 -16.23 1.68
CA ALA A 969 -11.27 -17.31 2.43
C ALA A 969 -11.92 -16.78 3.71
N ALA A 970 -11.19 -15.95 4.47
CA ALA A 970 -11.69 -15.29 5.67
C ALA A 970 -12.71 -14.18 5.35
N PHE A 971 -12.53 -13.42 4.27
CA PHE A 971 -13.39 -12.27 3.95
C PHE A 971 -14.85 -12.69 3.66
N SER A 972 -15.78 -12.13 4.43
CA SER A 972 -17.22 -12.31 4.22
C SER A 972 -17.88 -11.03 3.75
N ARG A 973 -17.66 -9.93 4.47
CA ARG A 973 -18.34 -8.65 4.22
C ARG A 973 -17.50 -7.50 4.74
N PHE A 974 -17.59 -6.36 4.07
CA PHE A 974 -17.06 -5.08 4.51
C PHE A 974 -18.16 -4.02 4.41
N ARG A 975 -18.25 -3.17 5.43
CA ARG A 975 -19.06 -1.96 5.42
C ARG A 975 -18.21 -0.82 5.98
N SER A 976 -18.28 0.34 5.37
CA SER A 976 -17.73 1.58 5.92
C SER A 976 -18.78 2.67 5.86
N ASP A 977 -18.95 3.38 6.97
CA ASP A 977 -19.82 4.54 7.12
C ASP A 977 -18.94 5.75 7.46
N LEU A 978 -19.00 6.78 6.62
CA LEU A 978 -18.31 8.06 6.83
C LEU A 978 -19.33 9.14 7.15
N SER A 979 -19.11 9.91 8.20
CA SER A 979 -19.91 11.10 8.51
C SER A 979 -19.05 12.22 9.09
N PHE A 980 -19.52 13.45 8.88
CA PHE A 980 -19.03 14.63 9.57
C PHE A 980 -20.07 15.08 10.58
N ASP A 981 -19.73 15.02 11.87
CA ASP A 981 -20.63 15.36 12.96
C ASP A 981 -20.33 16.78 13.47
N GLU A 982 -21.36 17.57 13.77
CA GLU A 982 -21.17 18.90 14.36
C GLU A 982 -20.69 18.78 15.81
N GLU A 983 -19.72 19.61 16.17
CA GLU A 983 -19.27 19.81 17.54
C GLU A 983 -20.01 20.98 18.20
N PRO A 984 -20.02 21.07 19.54
CA PRO A 984 -20.71 22.14 20.25
C PRO A 984 -20.27 23.52 19.75
N ARG A 985 -21.21 24.32 19.22
CA ARG A 985 -20.92 25.68 18.74
C ARG A 985 -20.28 26.50 19.85
N LEU A 986 -19.23 27.27 19.55
CA LEU A 986 -18.53 28.14 20.50
C LEU A 986 -19.06 29.58 20.50
N SER A 987 -19.64 30.04 19.41
CA SER A 987 -20.26 31.35 19.28
C SER A 987 -21.42 31.27 18.29
N ALA A 988 -22.40 32.16 18.40
CA ALA A 988 -23.46 32.29 17.40
C ALA A 988 -22.94 32.86 16.06
N ALA A 989 -21.79 33.55 16.08
CA ALA A 989 -21.19 34.20 14.92
C ALA A 989 -20.21 33.30 14.15
N GLU A 990 -19.77 32.18 14.73
CA GLU A 990 -18.80 31.27 14.11
C GLU A 990 -19.48 29.98 13.63
N PRO A 991 -19.06 29.41 12.47
CA PRO A 991 -19.57 28.13 12.02
C PRO A 991 -19.18 27.01 13.02
N PRO A 992 -20.03 25.98 13.22
CA PRO A 992 -19.68 24.85 14.08
C PRO A 992 -18.43 24.13 13.56
N LEU A 993 -17.55 23.73 14.48
CA LEU A 993 -16.50 22.76 14.18
C LEU A 993 -17.16 21.42 13.80
N ARG A 994 -16.50 20.64 12.94
CA ARG A 994 -16.97 19.30 12.53
C ARG A 994 -15.90 18.26 12.80
N SER A 995 -16.30 17.13 13.37
CA SER A 995 -15.44 15.94 13.49
C SER A 995 -15.71 14.98 12.35
N LEU A 996 -14.66 14.34 11.85
CA LEU A 996 -14.80 13.17 10.99
C LEU A 996 -15.04 11.94 11.87
N ARG A 997 -16.11 11.22 11.57
CA ARG A 997 -16.37 9.86 12.04
C ARG A 997 -16.23 8.90 10.87
N ALA A 998 -15.39 7.88 11.03
CA ALA A 998 -15.36 6.75 10.12
C ALA A 998 -15.60 5.48 10.91
N ARG A 999 -16.69 4.78 10.58
CA ARG A 999 -17.01 3.46 11.09
C ARG A 999 -16.67 2.43 10.02
N VAL A 1000 -16.06 1.33 10.42
CA VAL A 1000 -15.73 0.19 9.57
C VAL A 1000 -16.17 -1.08 10.27
N ASP A 1001 -17.02 -1.85 9.62
CA ASP A 1001 -17.41 -3.19 10.02
C ASP A 1001 -16.84 -4.19 9.03
N LEU A 1002 -16.03 -5.12 9.55
CA LEU A 1002 -15.41 -6.18 8.77
C LEU A 1002 -15.79 -7.54 9.37
N TRP A 1003 -16.43 -8.38 8.56
CA TRP A 1003 -16.83 -9.72 8.98
C TRP A 1003 -15.90 -10.76 8.35
N LEU A 1004 -15.30 -11.56 9.23
CA LEU A 1004 -14.46 -12.69 8.88
C LEU A 1004 -15.16 -14.01 9.22
N ARG A 1005 -14.92 -15.04 8.40
CA ARG A 1005 -15.50 -16.38 8.54
C ARG A 1005 -14.81 -17.24 9.58
#